data_AF-A0A2U1VEJ2-F1
#
_entry.id   AF-A0A2U1VEJ2-F1
#
_cell.length_a   1.000
_cell.length_b   1.000
_cell.length_c   1.000
_cell.angle_alpha   90.00
_cell.angle_beta   90.00
_cell.angle_gamma   90.00
#
_symmetry.space_group_name_H-M   'P 1'
#
loop_
_entity.id
_entity.type
_entity.pdbx_description
1 polymer ?
#
loop_
_entity_poly.entity_id
_entity_poly.type
_entity_poly.pdbx_seq_one_letter_code
_entity_poly.pdbx_strand_id
1 'polypeptide(L)'
;MIKANKPTKKLKALPPAVRAEAELESRLAAALTQAFPNIGRDQLVEQRRFTVRLGHKTHTFDSAALWEKAGRADILLFYGERPLAVLEIKREDLALTEADYAQAQSYANQLTPRPPLVIVSNGVETRVYDANTGATWAGDDDAQTGVRQLLANAAKISAADMRWAIEALMGRETEVWTRAVRGCTARLIAELTDPPGERGSPFAQNLLFPRVATLRAMKSLKEGSAFTVVEGPPVGGKSSLLRELAVRTGSSEELAVLMLRGSGPGLYRTVANLFAAELDWTLSADDARSWLRRMSQAGAGPTLVVAIDDVAPGSAMAADLEELMSLRPGPRLKILVTTDRAKALTRAPNGRTPSALGAQAALVTLRSMRVEEFQAAARALAGQKILFSNGAEYAQDFRAPWVLRAIYDTIARDTRFADPSKGPLLPPALGLEWIDEARKAYADQPDLLRGYRVLARDALADDGAHSAELELQAAHSFVIRRDGLSPEGREELANLAAAGWVRTLRLDREDVVAPTVPAAFVVELAEAAAEELDRRAHVDENEAGVWLGQRLDAVHLGDLVGAEAMRCLAHVRGDFGADIIWGLLSVTPKERVMDDGLIAFESADGRLIHIKLKDGQAWLSDRSGQVQGEPVDLDPEPLRSYGETTAWMILAQFARLPTAPVGDNDARMDATILFEVGQCPFPLVRANEEVLGLLEHDLGDLGRVICPDMGAIEGVTQAMADLLSRSWASADAFVDAVLKSRSLPLIHRLMIALRLVRERNIPTRSKWADALLRDRVDPAISAAVIANLDASTMPE
;
A
#
# COMPACT_ATOMS: atom_id res chain seq x y z
N MET A 1 27.94 108.69 35.02
CA MET A 1 28.32 108.25 36.39
C MET A 1 28.25 106.74 36.44
N ILE A 2 29.40 106.07 36.36
CA ILE A 2 30.21 105.51 37.46
C ILE A 2 29.84 104.04 37.77
N LYS A 3 30.90 103.22 37.68
CA LYS A 3 31.07 101.78 37.91
C LYS A 3 30.71 101.33 39.34
N ALA A 4 30.45 100.03 39.52
CA ALA A 4 31.17 99.12 40.44
C ALA A 4 30.50 97.73 40.39
N ASN A 5 31.11 96.63 39.92
CA ASN A 5 32.25 95.81 40.37
C ASN A 5 31.77 94.44 40.92
N LYS A 6 32.01 93.40 40.12
CA LYS A 6 32.15 91.96 40.46
C LYS A 6 33.53 91.74 41.16
N PRO A 7 33.95 90.50 41.54
CA PRO A 7 33.29 89.27 42.02
C PRO A 7 34.04 88.64 43.23
N THR A 8 33.63 87.45 43.71
CA THR A 8 34.54 86.28 43.88
C THR A 8 33.75 85.01 44.21
N LYS A 9 33.85 83.98 43.36
CA LYS A 9 33.44 82.59 43.67
C LYS A 9 34.70 81.74 43.59
N LYS A 10 34.98 81.01 44.68
CA LYS A 10 36.17 80.18 44.87
C LYS A 10 36.20 78.96 43.93
N LEU A 11 37.42 78.60 43.56
CA LEU A 11 37.84 77.49 42.70
C LEU A 11 37.36 76.12 43.21
N LYS A 12 37.02 75.24 42.25
CA LYS A 12 37.09 73.78 42.39
C LYS A 12 38.28 73.29 41.56
N ALA A 13 39.13 72.47 42.18
CA ALA A 13 40.28 71.84 41.55
C ALA A 13 39.86 70.73 40.58
N LEU A 14 40.53 70.66 39.43
CA LEU A 14 40.51 69.54 38.48
C LEU A 14 41.53 68.47 38.88
N PRO A 15 41.22 67.19 38.60
CA PRO A 15 42.20 66.22 38.11
C PRO A 15 41.74 65.59 36.77
N PRO A 16 42.63 64.89 36.05
CA PRO A 16 43.17 65.28 34.75
C PRO A 16 42.28 64.90 33.54
N ALA A 17 42.42 65.67 32.46
CA ALA A 17 41.83 65.37 31.16
C ALA A 17 42.53 64.15 30.52
N VAL A 18 42.02 62.95 30.80
CA VAL A 18 42.17 61.81 29.88
C VAL A 18 41.39 62.18 28.63
N ARG A 19 42.02 62.11 27.46
CA ARG A 19 41.37 62.39 26.17
C ARG A 19 40.21 61.40 26.03
N ALA A 20 38.99 61.90 25.80
CA ALA A 20 37.77 61.09 25.71
C ALA A 20 37.93 59.89 24.73
N GLU A 21 38.74 60.07 23.69
CA GLU A 21 39.10 59.04 22.73
C GLU A 21 39.96 57.90 23.31
N ALA A 22 40.95 58.20 24.16
CA ALA A 22 41.77 57.18 24.80
C ALA A 22 40.96 56.35 25.82
N GLU A 23 39.95 56.96 26.45
CA GLU A 23 39.00 56.27 27.33
C GLU A 23 38.09 55.32 26.53
N LEU A 24 37.63 55.73 25.34
CA LEU A 24 36.86 54.87 24.43
C LEU A 24 37.70 53.68 23.93
N GLU A 25 38.93 53.93 23.48
CA GLU A 25 39.87 52.90 23.01
C GLU A 25 40.13 51.83 24.08
N SER A 26 40.43 52.27 25.31
CA SER A 26 40.70 51.35 26.41
C SER A 26 39.49 50.48 26.75
N ARG A 27 38.27 51.04 26.68
CA ARG A 27 37.04 50.30 26.98
C ARG A 27 36.64 49.35 25.88
N LEU A 28 36.83 49.78 24.65
CA LEU A 28 36.62 48.95 23.48
C LEU A 28 37.58 47.75 23.47
N ALA A 29 38.84 47.96 23.83
CA ALA A 29 39.81 46.88 24.02
C ALA A 29 39.38 45.90 25.13
N ALA A 30 38.88 46.39 26.27
CA ALA A 30 38.39 45.56 27.37
C ALA A 30 37.15 44.74 26.97
N ALA A 31 36.17 45.38 26.32
CA ALA A 31 34.94 44.74 25.87
C ALA A 31 35.22 43.58 24.89
N LEU A 32 36.17 43.79 23.97
CA LEU A 32 36.50 42.77 22.97
C LEU A 32 37.34 41.64 23.53
N THR A 33 38.21 41.92 24.49
CA THR A 33 38.96 40.87 25.20
C THR A 33 38.02 39.96 25.99
N GLN A 34 36.98 40.54 26.61
CA GLN A 34 35.96 39.77 27.34
C GLN A 34 35.01 39.01 26.40
N ALA A 35 34.57 39.64 25.30
CA ALA A 35 33.66 39.01 24.35
C ALA A 35 34.34 37.92 23.48
N PHE A 36 35.63 38.08 23.19
CA PHE A 36 36.37 37.21 22.27
C PHE A 36 37.80 36.90 22.78
N PRO A 37 37.95 36.14 23.88
CA PRO A 37 39.24 35.90 24.54
C PRO A 37 40.29 35.20 23.66
N ASN A 38 39.84 34.44 22.65
CA ASN A 38 40.69 33.64 21.77
C ASN A 38 40.77 34.19 20.32
N ILE A 39 40.35 35.44 20.08
CA ILE A 39 40.49 36.11 18.77
C ILE A 39 41.54 37.21 18.87
N GLY A 40 42.56 37.14 18.02
CA GLY A 40 43.59 38.17 17.92
C GLY A 40 42.97 39.52 17.55
N ARG A 41 43.38 40.58 18.23
CA ARG A 41 42.81 41.93 18.04
C ARG A 41 42.99 42.48 16.63
N ASP A 42 44.07 42.07 15.97
CA ASP A 42 44.40 42.32 14.57
C ASP A 42 43.37 41.74 13.58
N GLN A 43 42.54 40.78 14.02
CA GLN A 43 41.50 40.15 13.20
C GLN A 43 40.13 40.85 13.28
N LEU A 44 39.99 41.83 14.18
CA LEU A 44 38.75 42.57 14.41
C LEU A 44 38.89 44.00 13.92
N VAL A 45 38.10 44.37 12.92
CA VAL A 45 38.08 45.73 12.34
C VAL A 45 36.88 46.49 12.87
N GLU A 46 37.14 47.73 13.30
CA GLU A 46 36.16 48.58 13.96
C GLU A 46 35.73 49.73 13.08
N GLN A 47 34.42 49.85 12.89
CA GLN A 47 33.84 50.97 12.20
C GLN A 47 33.06 51.85 13.18
N ARG A 48 33.68 52.97 13.55
CA ARG A 48 33.11 53.99 14.45
C ARG A 48 32.16 54.96 13.75
N ARG A 49 32.11 54.89 12.42
CA ARG A 49 31.20 55.68 11.60
C ARG A 49 30.53 54.79 10.58
N PHE A 50 29.26 54.44 10.81
CA PHE A 50 28.47 53.62 9.91
C PHE A 50 27.09 54.23 9.68
N THR A 51 26.45 53.77 8.62
CA THR A 51 25.19 54.34 8.13
C THR A 51 24.12 53.27 8.14
N VAL A 52 22.95 53.60 8.68
CA VAL A 52 21.84 52.68 8.86
C VAL A 52 20.59 53.23 8.18
N ARG A 53 19.80 52.37 7.54
CA ARG A 53 18.58 52.76 6.82
C ARG A 53 17.35 52.52 7.68
N LEU A 54 16.68 53.61 8.05
CA LEU A 54 15.41 53.61 8.79
C LEU A 54 14.28 53.98 7.82
N GLY A 55 13.58 52.95 7.32
CA GLY A 55 12.57 53.12 6.28
C GLY A 55 13.16 53.68 4.96
N HIS A 56 12.71 54.86 4.52
CA HIS A 56 13.26 55.56 3.35
C HIS A 56 14.39 56.55 3.68
N LYS A 57 14.77 56.70 4.95
CA LYS A 57 15.80 57.66 5.39
C LYS A 57 17.08 56.96 5.82
N THR A 58 18.20 57.64 5.57
CA THR A 58 19.55 57.13 5.85
C THR A 58 20.16 57.96 6.99
N HIS A 59 20.58 57.31 8.07
CA HIS A 59 21.16 57.94 9.25
C HIS A 59 22.63 57.54 9.41
N THR A 60 23.53 58.52 9.54
CA THR A 60 24.97 58.28 9.78
C THR A 60 25.29 58.48 11.25
N PHE A 61 25.91 57.48 11.87
CA PHE A 61 26.35 57.51 13.26
C PHE A 61 27.84 57.87 13.32
N ASP A 62 28.21 58.71 14.29
CA ASP A 62 29.60 59.09 14.58
C ASP A 62 29.89 58.82 16.06
N SER A 63 30.55 57.71 16.34
CA SER A 63 30.76 57.19 17.70
C SER A 63 31.60 58.13 18.56
N ALA A 64 32.57 58.85 17.96
CA ALA A 64 33.45 59.75 18.70
C ALA A 64 32.65 60.95 19.23
N ALA A 65 31.77 61.51 18.40
CA ALA A 65 30.90 62.61 18.79
C ALA A 65 29.82 62.21 19.81
N LEU A 66 29.26 61.00 19.70
CA LEU A 66 28.29 60.45 20.66
C LEU A 66 28.94 60.14 22.02
N TRP A 67 30.16 59.61 22.01
CA TRP A 67 30.94 59.32 23.21
C TRP A 67 31.27 60.59 24.01
N GLU A 68 31.75 61.63 23.34
CA GLU A 68 32.05 62.92 23.98
C GLU A 68 30.80 63.60 24.58
N LYS A 69 29.64 63.44 23.93
CA LYS A 69 28.39 64.12 24.33
C LYS A 69 27.60 63.38 25.40
N ALA A 70 27.57 62.04 25.36
CA ALA A 70 26.65 61.22 26.14
C ALA A 70 27.31 60.02 26.83
N GLY A 71 28.61 59.77 26.62
CA GLY A 71 29.28 58.60 27.17
C GLY A 71 28.76 57.27 26.61
N ARG A 72 28.25 57.30 25.38
CA ARG A 72 27.69 56.16 24.65
C ARG A 72 28.32 56.08 23.27
N ALA A 73 28.72 54.89 22.84
CA ALA A 73 29.29 54.68 21.51
C ALA A 73 28.72 53.40 20.91
N ASP A 74 28.16 53.51 19.71
CA ASP A 74 27.71 52.39 18.88
C ASP A 74 28.78 52.08 17.85
N ILE A 75 29.33 50.88 17.86
CA ILE A 75 30.45 50.48 17.00
C ILE A 75 30.05 49.24 16.22
N LEU A 76 30.30 49.25 14.92
CA LEU A 76 30.14 48.06 14.08
C LEU A 76 31.47 47.31 14.01
N LEU A 77 31.45 46.02 14.36
CA LEU A 77 32.61 45.15 14.38
C LEU A 77 32.59 44.20 13.19
N PHE A 78 33.74 44.05 12.55
CA PHE A 78 33.97 43.12 11.45
C PHE A 78 35.02 42.08 11.84
N TYR A 79 34.84 40.85 11.33
CA TYR A 79 35.86 39.80 11.34
C TYR A 79 36.18 39.45 9.90
N GLY A 80 37.39 39.80 9.45
CA GLY A 80 37.68 39.92 8.02
C GLY A 80 36.80 40.98 7.34
N GLU A 81 36.15 40.64 6.23
CA GLU A 81 35.24 41.55 5.51
C GLU A 81 33.76 41.43 5.94
N ARG A 82 33.43 40.61 6.95
CA ARG A 82 32.04 40.33 7.35
C ARG A 82 31.67 41.04 8.65
N PRO A 83 30.48 41.67 8.73
CA PRO A 83 30.01 42.25 9.99
C PRO A 83 29.71 41.13 10.99
N LEU A 84 30.33 41.23 12.16
CA LEU A 84 30.29 40.26 13.24
C LEU A 84 29.33 40.68 14.35
N ALA A 85 29.40 41.93 14.79
CA ALA A 85 28.60 42.40 15.91
C ALA A 85 28.31 43.90 15.86
N VAL A 86 27.17 44.31 16.43
CA VAL A 86 26.98 45.70 16.91
C VAL A 86 27.37 45.74 18.37
N LEU A 87 28.27 46.67 18.71
CA LEU A 87 28.77 46.88 20.06
C LEU A 87 28.27 48.23 20.59
N GLU A 88 27.46 48.21 21.63
CA GLU A 88 27.08 49.40 22.41
C GLU A 88 27.99 49.50 23.64
N ILE A 89 28.81 50.55 23.69
CA ILE A 89 29.72 50.85 24.80
C ILE A 89 29.15 51.98 25.66
N LYS A 90 29.15 51.76 26.97
CA LYS A 90 28.82 52.75 27.99
C LYS A 90 30.04 53.14 28.81
N ARG A 91 29.90 54.23 29.58
CA ARG A 91 30.87 54.54 30.64
C ARG A 91 30.75 53.54 31.80
N GLU A 92 31.87 53.35 32.48
CA GLU A 92 32.03 52.37 33.57
C GLU A 92 31.08 52.64 34.76
N ASP A 93 30.70 53.89 35.00
CA ASP A 93 29.76 54.30 36.04
C ASP A 93 28.28 54.02 35.70
N LEU A 94 27.99 53.46 34.53
CA LEU A 94 26.64 53.10 34.09
C LEU A 94 26.43 51.58 34.11
N ALA A 95 25.35 51.14 34.77
CA ALA A 95 24.92 49.75 34.74
C ALA A 95 24.29 49.39 33.39
N LEU A 96 24.51 48.16 32.93
CA LEU A 96 23.91 47.63 31.70
C LEU A 96 22.45 47.27 31.92
N THR A 97 21.56 47.75 31.05
CA THR A 97 20.12 47.49 31.12
C THR A 97 19.62 46.78 29.86
N GLU A 98 18.45 46.12 29.95
CA GLU A 98 17.77 45.51 28.79
C GLU A 98 17.44 46.53 27.69
N ALA A 99 17.28 47.81 28.04
CA ALA A 99 17.08 48.88 27.07
C ALA A 99 18.31 49.09 26.18
N ASP A 100 19.51 48.82 26.70
CA ASP A 100 20.77 48.95 25.96
C ASP A 100 20.93 47.80 24.94
N TYR A 101 20.52 46.58 25.32
CA TYR A 101 20.39 45.46 24.38
C TYR A 101 19.36 45.77 23.30
N ALA A 102 18.15 46.22 23.66
CA ALA A 102 17.10 46.55 22.71
C ALA A 102 17.51 47.65 21.71
N GLN A 103 18.29 48.63 22.18
CA GLN A 103 18.86 49.68 21.33
C GLN A 103 19.87 49.10 20.32
N ALA A 104 20.86 48.34 20.78
CA ALA A 104 21.87 47.74 19.92
C ALA A 104 21.28 46.70 18.95
N GLN A 105 20.28 45.94 19.39
CA GLN A 105 19.50 45.00 18.57
C GLN A 105 18.73 45.71 17.45
N SER A 106 18.16 46.89 17.73
CA SER A 106 17.50 47.72 16.72
C SER A 106 18.44 48.09 15.58
N TYR A 107 19.69 48.45 15.89
CA TYR A 107 20.70 48.74 14.88
C TYR A 107 21.14 47.51 14.10
N ALA A 108 21.37 46.38 14.78
CA ALA A 108 21.70 45.12 14.11
C ALA A 108 20.63 44.74 13.07
N ASN A 109 19.34 44.91 13.38
CA ASN A 109 18.22 44.59 12.48
C ASN A 109 18.17 45.43 11.20
N GLN A 110 18.82 46.59 11.18
CA GLN A 110 18.76 47.55 10.09
C GLN A 110 20.01 47.52 9.20
N LEU A 111 21.00 46.71 9.56
CA LEU A 111 22.22 46.49 8.79
C LEU A 111 22.03 45.34 7.79
N THR A 112 22.67 45.45 6.63
CA THR A 112 22.68 44.41 5.60
C THR A 112 24.11 44.23 5.09
N PRO A 113 24.74 43.07 5.31
CA PRO A 113 24.21 41.89 6.02
C PRO A 113 24.03 42.13 7.53
N ARG A 114 23.06 41.44 8.14
CA ARG A 114 22.74 41.56 9.57
C ARG A 114 23.89 40.94 10.39
N PRO A 115 24.49 41.66 11.35
CA PRO A 115 25.50 41.10 12.24
C PRO A 115 24.89 40.00 13.13
N PRO A 116 25.56 38.85 13.32
CA PRO A 116 25.05 37.75 14.14
C PRO A 116 24.95 38.05 15.63
N LEU A 117 25.74 38.99 16.14
CA LEU A 117 25.85 39.25 17.58
C LEU A 117 25.51 40.69 17.93
N VAL A 118 24.98 40.86 19.14
CA VAL A 118 24.84 42.15 19.81
C VAL A 118 25.66 42.08 21.08
N ILE A 119 26.52 43.07 21.29
CA ILE A 119 27.38 43.16 22.47
C ILE A 119 27.06 44.46 23.19
N VAL A 120 26.86 44.38 24.49
CA VAL A 120 26.71 45.54 25.36
C VAL A 120 27.79 45.49 26.43
N SER A 121 28.56 46.56 26.59
CA SER A 121 29.65 46.61 27.56
C SER A 121 29.80 47.99 28.21
N ASN A 122 30.20 48.02 29.49
CA ASN A 122 30.65 49.23 30.17
C ASN A 122 32.15 49.19 30.51
N GLY A 123 32.88 48.19 30.02
CA GLY A 123 34.31 47.97 30.27
C GLY A 123 34.62 47.12 31.50
N VAL A 124 33.64 46.84 32.37
CA VAL A 124 33.76 45.91 33.51
C VAL A 124 32.88 44.68 33.29
N GLU A 125 31.62 44.91 32.91
CA GLU A 125 30.66 43.89 32.53
C GLU A 125 30.46 43.91 31.00
N THR A 126 30.42 42.73 30.39
CA THR A 126 30.12 42.54 28.96
C THR A 126 29.08 41.46 28.81
N ARG A 127 27.99 41.75 28.09
CA ARG A 127 26.95 40.79 27.74
C ARG A 127 26.89 40.63 26.23
N VAL A 128 26.89 39.38 25.78
CA VAL A 128 26.81 39.02 24.36
C VAL A 128 25.49 38.29 24.13
N TYR A 129 24.81 38.67 23.06
CA TYR A 129 23.52 38.12 22.68
C TYR A 129 23.57 37.64 21.22
N ASP A 130 22.91 36.53 20.95
CA ASP A 130 22.60 36.12 19.59
C ASP A 130 21.54 37.07 19.03
N ALA A 131 21.85 37.74 17.92
CA ALA A 131 20.98 38.77 17.36
C ALA A 131 19.68 38.20 16.78
N ASN A 132 19.59 36.90 16.48
CA ASN A 132 18.39 36.28 15.92
C ASN A 132 17.42 35.80 17.00
N THR A 133 17.95 35.24 18.09
CA THR A 133 17.15 34.61 19.15
C THR A 133 17.01 35.50 20.39
N GLY A 134 17.92 36.45 20.59
CA GLY A 134 18.03 37.27 21.81
C GLY A 134 18.53 36.49 23.03
N ALA A 135 18.91 35.22 22.86
CA ALA A 135 19.50 34.42 23.92
C ALA A 135 20.92 34.89 24.24
N THR A 136 21.31 34.78 25.52
CA THR A 136 22.68 35.08 25.95
C THR A 136 23.64 34.10 25.31
N TRP A 137 24.69 34.62 24.69
CA TRP A 137 25.72 33.83 24.05
C TRP A 137 26.93 33.71 24.97
N ALA A 138 27.26 32.49 25.38
CA ALA A 138 28.52 32.16 26.02
C ALA A 138 29.34 31.37 25.00
N GLY A 139 30.47 31.92 24.55
CA GLY A 139 31.39 31.16 23.70
C GLY A 139 31.92 29.97 24.49
N ASP A 140 31.72 28.75 23.97
CA ASP A 140 32.45 27.58 24.47
C ASP A 140 33.96 27.81 24.35
N ASP A 141 34.77 26.99 25.03
CA ASP A 141 36.23 27.11 25.24
C ASP A 141 37.08 27.41 23.98
N ASP A 142 36.52 27.29 22.77
CA ASP A 142 37.08 27.78 21.50
C ASP A 142 36.16 28.80 20.79
N ALA A 143 36.22 30.05 21.24
CA ALA A 143 35.49 31.18 20.66
C ALA A 143 35.77 31.40 19.14
N GLN A 144 36.93 30.96 18.62
CA GLN A 144 37.26 31.14 17.21
C GLN A 144 36.47 30.18 16.31
N THR A 145 36.28 28.93 16.76
CA THR A 145 35.39 27.97 16.10
C THR A 145 33.92 28.39 16.23
N GLY A 146 33.50 28.88 17.40
CA GLY A 146 32.15 29.41 17.62
C GLY A 146 31.80 30.61 16.74
N VAL A 147 32.72 31.58 16.57
CA VAL A 147 32.55 32.75 15.70
C VAL A 147 32.51 32.34 14.21
N ARG A 148 33.32 31.35 13.79
CA ARG A 148 33.25 30.83 12.42
C ARG A 148 31.94 30.12 12.13
N GLN A 149 31.40 29.35 13.08
CA GLN A 149 30.07 28.73 12.97
C GLN A 149 28.95 29.79 12.94
N LEU A 150 29.02 30.81 13.79
CA LEU A 150 28.09 31.94 13.80
C LEU A 150 28.07 32.69 12.47
N LEU A 151 29.24 33.00 11.90
CA LEU A 151 29.34 33.67 10.60
C LEU A 151 28.93 32.75 9.44
N ALA A 152 29.10 31.43 9.55
CA ALA A 152 28.59 30.46 8.59
C ALA A 152 27.06 30.29 8.69
N ASN A 153 26.48 30.46 9.87
CA ASN A 153 25.04 30.37 10.11
C ASN A 153 24.31 31.69 9.81
N ALA A 154 24.88 32.85 10.13
CA ALA A 154 24.31 34.15 9.79
C ALA A 154 24.33 34.44 8.28
N ALA A 155 25.32 33.90 7.56
CA ALA A 155 25.31 33.89 6.10
C ALA A 155 24.17 33.06 5.49
N LYS A 156 23.46 32.23 6.28
CA LYS A 156 22.28 31.45 5.85
C LYS A 156 20.95 32.15 6.19
N ILE A 157 20.94 33.21 7.01
CA ILE A 157 19.73 33.76 7.64
C ILE A 157 19.60 35.26 7.34
N SER A 158 19.22 35.61 6.11
CA SER A 158 18.55 36.89 5.81
C SER A 158 17.18 36.58 5.20
N ALA A 159 16.14 37.39 5.43
CA ALA A 159 14.78 37.05 4.98
C ALA A 159 14.63 37.03 3.43
N ALA A 160 15.48 37.77 2.71
CA ALA A 160 15.63 37.66 1.26
C ALA A 160 16.51 36.46 0.87
N ASP A 161 17.52 36.14 1.69
CA ASP A 161 18.32 34.92 1.59
C ASP A 161 17.56 33.66 1.99
N MET A 162 16.45 33.70 2.74
CA MET A 162 15.75 32.48 3.12
C MET A 162 15.09 31.88 1.88
N ARG A 163 14.44 32.70 1.05
CA ARG A 163 13.91 32.25 -0.24
C ARG A 163 15.02 31.80 -1.19
N TRP A 164 16.14 32.52 -1.23
CA TRP A 164 17.30 32.17 -2.08
C TRP A 164 18.11 30.97 -1.56
N ALA A 165 18.21 30.75 -0.26
CA ALA A 165 18.88 29.62 0.40
C ALA A 165 17.99 28.38 0.36
N ILE A 166 16.68 28.52 0.51
CA ILE A 166 15.69 27.51 0.14
C ILE A 166 15.86 27.18 -1.35
N GLU A 167 16.00 28.17 -2.22
CA GLU A 167 16.22 27.97 -3.67
C GLU A 167 17.59 27.35 -4.01
N ALA A 168 18.63 27.60 -3.22
CA ALA A 168 19.97 27.07 -3.42
C ALA A 168 20.13 25.64 -2.85
N LEU A 169 19.57 25.38 -1.66
CA LEU A 169 19.54 24.06 -1.01
C LEU A 169 18.50 23.12 -1.64
N MET A 170 17.44 23.68 -2.21
CA MET A 170 16.52 22.95 -3.09
C MET A 170 16.86 23.14 -4.58
N GLY A 171 18.06 23.65 -4.85
CA GLY A 171 18.59 23.94 -6.18
C GLY A 171 19.10 22.69 -6.89
N ARG A 172 19.09 22.74 -8.23
CA ARG A 172 19.35 21.65 -9.17
C ARG A 172 20.70 20.95 -9.00
N GLU A 173 21.67 21.61 -8.38
CA GLU A 173 23.08 21.18 -8.28
C GLU A 173 23.49 20.68 -6.89
N THR A 174 22.56 20.62 -5.94
CA THR A 174 22.84 20.13 -4.57
C THR A 174 22.22 18.75 -4.34
N GLU A 175 22.95 17.81 -3.74
CA GLU A 175 22.41 16.50 -3.34
C GLU A 175 21.36 16.60 -2.21
N VAL A 176 21.22 17.78 -1.60
CA VAL A 176 20.39 18.05 -0.42
C VAL A 176 18.92 17.74 -0.67
N TRP A 177 18.36 18.19 -1.80
CA TRP A 177 16.95 17.94 -2.11
C TRP A 177 16.66 16.45 -2.37
N THR A 178 17.62 15.73 -2.99
CA THR A 178 17.47 14.29 -3.26
C THR A 178 17.44 13.52 -1.94
N ARG A 179 18.31 13.90 -0.98
CA ARG A 179 18.30 13.33 0.37
C ARG A 179 17.01 13.65 1.11
N ALA A 180 16.53 14.89 1.05
CA ALA A 180 15.27 15.30 1.70
C ALA A 180 14.06 14.52 1.13
N VAL A 181 13.94 14.44 -0.20
CA VAL A 181 12.88 13.69 -0.88
C VAL A 181 12.90 12.21 -0.48
N ARG A 182 14.08 11.57 -0.50
CA ARG A 182 14.22 10.15 -0.09
C ARG A 182 13.91 9.94 1.38
N GLY A 183 14.37 10.85 2.24
CA GLY A 183 14.08 10.82 3.68
C GLY A 183 12.58 10.91 3.96
N CYS A 184 11.88 11.82 3.29
CA CYS A 184 10.43 11.96 3.42
C CYS A 184 9.68 10.72 2.94
N THR A 185 10.06 10.16 1.78
CA THR A 185 9.49 8.91 1.27
C THR A 185 9.74 7.75 2.23
N ALA A 186 10.96 7.61 2.76
CA ALA A 186 11.30 6.56 3.71
C ALA A 186 10.49 6.68 5.01
N ARG A 187 10.28 7.91 5.51
CA ARG A 187 9.44 8.18 6.68
C ARG A 187 7.98 7.81 6.42
N LEU A 188 7.41 8.23 5.29
CA LEU A 188 6.03 7.86 4.94
C LEU A 188 5.87 6.34 4.80
N ILE A 189 6.82 5.64 4.19
CA ILE A 189 6.78 4.18 4.11
C ILE A 189 6.83 3.57 5.52
N ALA A 190 7.68 4.08 6.41
CA ALA A 190 7.75 3.61 7.79
C ALA A 190 6.45 3.85 8.57
N GLU A 191 5.83 5.03 8.42
CA GLU A 191 4.52 5.37 9.01
C GLU A 191 3.39 4.47 8.50
N LEU A 192 3.49 3.97 7.26
CA LEU A 192 2.51 3.08 6.64
C LEU A 192 2.91 1.60 6.73
N THR A 193 3.93 1.27 7.51
CA THR A 193 4.41 -0.11 7.70
C THR A 193 4.12 -0.60 9.10
N ASP A 194 3.29 -1.62 9.18
CA ASP A 194 2.99 -2.29 10.43
C ASP A 194 4.05 -3.32 10.80
N PRO A 195 4.27 -3.56 12.11
CA PRO A 195 4.96 -4.74 12.61
C PRO A 195 4.34 -6.05 12.08
N PRO A 196 5.10 -7.16 12.06
CA PRO A 196 4.55 -8.47 11.70
C PRO A 196 3.32 -8.81 12.52
N GLY A 197 2.24 -9.19 11.84
CA GLY A 197 0.98 -9.51 12.48
C GLY A 197 0.04 -8.31 12.66
N GLU A 198 0.49 -7.06 12.67
CA GLU A 198 -0.42 -5.90 12.75
C GLU A 198 -1.07 -5.57 11.40
N ARG A 199 -2.24 -4.89 11.42
CA ARG A 199 -3.14 -4.73 10.24
C ARG A 199 -3.78 -3.35 10.11
N GLY A 200 -3.21 -2.32 10.73
CA GLY A 200 -3.69 -0.93 10.63
C GLY A 200 -3.24 -0.20 9.35
N SER A 201 -2.15 -0.66 8.72
CA SER A 201 -1.46 0.03 7.63
C SER A 201 -1.33 -0.84 6.38
N PRO A 202 -1.17 -0.22 5.18
CA PRO A 202 -1.13 -0.97 3.92
C PRO A 202 0.13 -1.84 3.75
N PHE A 203 1.21 -1.60 4.50
CA PHE A 203 2.47 -2.35 4.39
C PHE A 203 2.78 -3.19 5.61
N ALA A 204 3.53 -4.28 5.39
CA ALA A 204 4.07 -5.13 6.45
C ALA A 204 5.57 -4.96 6.49
N GLN A 205 6.11 -5.00 7.69
CA GLN A 205 7.54 -5.17 7.88
C GLN A 205 7.97 -6.52 7.29
N ASN A 206 9.15 -6.57 6.67
CA ASN A 206 9.75 -7.77 6.08
C ASN A 206 8.96 -8.44 4.94
N LEU A 207 7.85 -7.86 4.48
CA LEU A 207 7.02 -8.39 3.40
C LEU A 207 6.85 -7.37 2.29
N LEU A 208 7.20 -7.74 1.06
CA LEU A 208 6.92 -6.98 -0.16
C LEU A 208 6.76 -7.97 -1.31
N PHE A 209 5.65 -7.87 -2.05
CA PHE A 209 5.37 -8.73 -3.20
C PHE A 209 5.70 -7.99 -4.50
N PRO A 210 6.77 -8.37 -5.21
CA PRO A 210 7.20 -7.67 -6.42
C PRO A 210 6.17 -7.77 -7.54
N ARG A 211 5.98 -6.69 -8.29
CA ARG A 211 5.06 -6.65 -9.45
C ARG A 211 5.77 -6.31 -10.75
N VAL A 212 5.40 -7.01 -11.83
CA VAL A 212 5.78 -6.66 -13.21
C VAL A 212 5.26 -5.26 -13.58
N ALA A 213 4.09 -4.88 -13.05
CA ALA A 213 3.55 -3.53 -13.20
C ALA A 213 4.50 -2.44 -12.66
N THR A 214 5.27 -2.73 -11.60
CA THR A 214 6.30 -1.80 -11.08
C THR A 214 7.38 -1.57 -12.13
N LEU A 215 7.85 -2.62 -12.79
CA LEU A 215 8.85 -2.52 -13.86
C LEU A 215 8.31 -1.74 -15.07
N ARG A 216 7.03 -1.95 -15.44
CA ARG A 216 6.37 -1.20 -16.52
C ARG A 216 6.23 0.29 -16.17
N ALA A 217 5.85 0.61 -14.94
CA ALA A 217 5.81 1.97 -14.45
C ALA A 217 7.19 2.63 -14.46
N MET A 218 8.23 1.94 -13.95
CA MET A 218 9.62 2.42 -14.02
C MET A 218 10.06 2.69 -15.45
N LYS A 219 9.76 1.78 -16.37
CA LYS A 219 10.06 1.92 -17.80
C LYS A 219 9.38 3.16 -18.38
N SER A 220 8.08 3.37 -18.12
CA SER A 220 7.33 4.57 -18.56
C SER A 220 7.95 5.88 -18.03
N LEU A 221 8.38 5.89 -16.76
CA LEU A 221 9.02 7.05 -16.14
C LEU A 221 10.38 7.39 -16.79
N LYS A 222 11.16 6.38 -17.18
CA LYS A 222 12.46 6.55 -17.83
C LYS A 222 12.35 6.90 -19.31
N GLU A 223 11.41 6.27 -20.03
CA GLU A 223 11.29 6.37 -21.49
C GLU A 223 10.50 7.59 -21.98
N GLY A 224 9.85 8.34 -21.09
CA GLY A 224 9.50 9.74 -21.37
C GLY A 224 8.09 10.21 -21.01
N SER A 225 7.17 9.36 -20.58
CA SER A 225 5.82 9.81 -20.16
C SER A 225 5.95 10.82 -19.01
N ALA A 226 5.32 11.99 -19.10
CA ALA A 226 5.33 12.96 -17.99
C ALA A 226 4.41 12.54 -16.84
N PHE A 227 3.37 11.77 -17.18
CA PHE A 227 2.34 11.31 -16.27
C PHE A 227 2.09 9.81 -16.48
N THR A 228 2.13 9.02 -15.40
CA THR A 228 1.82 7.59 -15.42
C THR A 228 0.68 7.33 -14.44
N VAL A 229 -0.39 6.69 -14.91
CA VAL A 229 -1.53 6.28 -14.09
C VAL A 229 -1.44 4.77 -13.88
N VAL A 230 -1.43 4.34 -12.62
CA VAL A 230 -1.57 2.95 -12.23
C VAL A 230 -3.02 2.71 -11.81
N GLU A 231 -3.76 1.98 -12.65
CA GLU A 231 -5.15 1.60 -12.40
C GLU A 231 -5.25 0.16 -11.93
N GLY A 232 -6.12 -0.12 -10.96
CA GLY A 232 -6.39 -1.49 -10.54
C GLY A 232 -7.46 -1.56 -9.46
N PRO A 233 -7.99 -2.76 -9.18
CA PRO A 233 -9.06 -2.93 -8.19
C PRO A 233 -8.60 -2.53 -6.77
N PRO A 234 -9.54 -2.27 -5.85
CA PRO A 234 -9.24 -2.17 -4.42
C PRO A 234 -8.40 -3.37 -3.97
N VAL A 235 -7.49 -3.15 -3.01
CA VAL A 235 -6.56 -4.17 -2.45
C VAL A 235 -5.67 -4.94 -3.46
N GLY A 236 -5.66 -4.57 -4.75
CA GLY A 236 -4.82 -5.22 -5.78
C GLY A 236 -3.31 -4.96 -5.67
N GLY A 237 -2.84 -4.22 -4.65
CA GLY A 237 -1.42 -3.94 -4.40
C GLY A 237 -0.89 -2.62 -4.98
N LYS A 238 -1.76 -1.65 -5.31
CA LYS A 238 -1.36 -0.35 -5.88
C LYS A 238 -0.38 0.41 -4.98
N SER A 239 -0.68 0.56 -3.70
CA SER A 239 0.21 1.19 -2.72
C SER A 239 1.54 0.43 -2.58
N SER A 240 1.49 -0.90 -2.63
CA SER A 240 2.70 -1.76 -2.54
C SER A 240 3.60 -1.59 -3.77
N LEU A 241 3.03 -1.35 -4.95
CA LEU A 241 3.80 -1.00 -6.16
C LEU A 241 4.55 0.33 -5.97
N LEU A 242 3.94 1.34 -5.34
CA LEU A 242 4.62 2.61 -5.04
C LEU A 242 5.78 2.42 -4.06
N ARG A 243 5.55 1.62 -3.01
CA ARG A 243 6.60 1.22 -2.06
C ARG A 243 7.73 0.48 -2.77
N GLU A 244 7.41 -0.48 -3.63
CA GLU A 244 8.42 -1.22 -4.39
C GLU A 244 9.24 -0.29 -5.29
N LEU A 245 8.59 0.63 -6.00
CA LEU A 245 9.25 1.67 -6.80
C LEU A 245 10.22 2.50 -5.96
N ALA A 246 9.77 3.00 -4.81
CA ALA A 246 10.59 3.80 -3.89
C ALA A 246 11.79 3.02 -3.36
N VAL A 247 11.59 1.77 -2.93
CA VAL A 247 12.67 0.90 -2.42
C VAL A 247 13.69 0.61 -3.53
N ARG A 248 13.25 0.23 -4.74
CA ARG A 248 14.13 -0.07 -5.87
C ARG A 248 14.94 1.14 -6.37
N THR A 249 14.47 2.35 -6.09
CA THR A 249 15.10 3.60 -6.55
C THR A 249 15.77 4.39 -5.42
N GLY A 250 15.82 3.85 -4.20
CA GLY A 250 16.33 4.54 -3.01
C GLY A 250 17.79 5.03 -3.15
N SER A 251 18.59 4.37 -3.98
CA SER A 251 19.98 4.75 -4.30
C SER A 251 20.20 5.08 -5.78
N SER A 252 19.14 5.27 -6.57
CA SER A 252 19.24 5.49 -8.03
C SER A 252 19.84 6.86 -8.36
N GLU A 253 20.85 6.94 -9.21
CA GLU A 253 21.35 8.23 -9.70
C GLU A 253 20.42 8.87 -10.74
N GLU A 254 19.47 8.09 -11.29
CA GLU A 254 18.55 8.55 -12.33
C GLU A 254 17.23 9.10 -11.78
N LEU A 255 16.72 8.54 -10.68
CA LEU A 255 15.39 8.82 -10.15
C LEU A 255 15.43 9.16 -8.66
N ALA A 256 14.68 10.19 -8.27
CA ALA A 256 14.40 10.54 -6.88
C ALA A 256 12.88 10.52 -6.65
N VAL A 257 12.40 9.57 -5.87
CA VAL A 257 10.95 9.37 -5.64
C VAL A 257 10.49 10.09 -4.38
N LEU A 258 9.56 11.02 -4.54
CA LEU A 258 8.77 11.63 -3.48
C LEU A 258 7.39 10.96 -3.43
N MET A 259 7.16 10.11 -2.43
CA MET A 259 5.88 9.44 -2.24
C MET A 259 4.94 10.32 -1.39
N LEU A 260 3.69 10.46 -1.81
CA LEU A 260 2.65 11.25 -1.15
C LEU A 260 1.35 10.46 -1.06
N ARG A 261 0.48 10.83 -0.12
CA ARG A 261 -0.93 10.39 -0.10
C ARG A 261 -1.78 11.31 -0.97
N GLY A 262 -2.71 10.74 -1.72
CA GLY A 262 -3.66 11.45 -2.58
C GLY A 262 -4.79 12.11 -1.80
N SER A 263 -5.08 11.62 -0.59
CA SER A 263 -5.97 12.28 0.37
C SER A 263 -5.31 13.52 0.97
N GLY A 264 -5.99 14.66 0.99
CA GLY A 264 -5.52 15.86 1.70
C GLY A 264 -5.70 17.18 0.93
N PRO A 265 -4.92 18.23 1.28
CA PRO A 265 -5.18 19.61 0.88
C PRO A 265 -4.64 20.01 -0.51
N GLY A 266 -4.36 19.05 -1.41
CA GLY A 266 -3.78 19.29 -2.74
C GLY A 266 -2.26 19.04 -2.81
N LEU A 267 -1.71 18.90 -4.03
CA LEU A 267 -0.29 18.59 -4.28
C LEU A 267 0.61 19.68 -3.71
N TYR A 268 0.36 20.94 -4.05
CA TYR A 268 1.29 22.03 -3.74
C TYR A 268 1.38 22.27 -2.23
N ARG A 269 0.23 22.26 -1.56
CA ARG A 269 0.17 22.42 -0.10
C ARG A 269 0.77 21.21 0.63
N THR A 270 0.58 20.00 0.11
CA THR A 270 1.21 18.79 0.68
C THR A 270 2.73 18.87 0.60
N VAL A 271 3.30 19.24 -0.55
CA VAL A 271 4.74 19.40 -0.72
C VAL A 271 5.29 20.52 0.18
N ALA A 272 4.59 21.65 0.29
CA ALA A 272 4.98 22.75 1.16
C ALA A 272 5.05 22.32 2.63
N ASN A 273 4.00 21.66 3.13
CA ASN A 273 3.96 21.17 4.52
C ASN A 273 5.06 20.13 4.80
N LEU A 274 5.31 19.25 3.84
CA LEU A 274 6.30 18.18 3.97
C LEU A 274 7.72 18.74 4.07
N PHE A 275 8.10 19.68 3.19
CA PHE A 275 9.40 20.32 3.28
C PHE A 275 9.51 21.30 4.45
N ALA A 276 8.40 21.91 4.87
CA ALA A 276 8.38 22.72 6.07
C ALA A 276 8.75 21.89 7.31
N ALA A 277 8.18 20.68 7.42
CA ALA A 277 8.51 19.75 8.49
C ALA A 277 9.93 19.17 8.38
N GLU A 278 10.43 18.91 7.17
CA GLU A 278 11.75 18.31 6.97
C GLU A 278 12.91 19.29 7.15
N LEU A 279 12.71 20.54 6.72
CA LEU A 279 13.77 21.55 6.65
C LEU A 279 13.62 22.63 7.72
N ASP A 280 12.58 22.54 8.56
CA ASP A 280 12.20 23.51 9.60
C ASP A 280 12.00 24.92 9.04
N TRP A 281 11.34 25.01 7.87
CA TRP A 281 11.14 26.24 7.10
C TRP A 281 9.66 26.56 6.91
N THR A 282 9.31 27.85 6.87
CA THR A 282 7.95 28.25 6.47
C THR A 282 7.85 28.29 4.94
N LEU A 283 7.19 27.29 4.34
CA LEU A 283 6.95 27.22 2.89
C LEU A 283 5.46 27.41 2.56
N SER A 284 5.16 28.23 1.55
CA SER A 284 3.80 28.35 1.00
C SER A 284 3.55 27.36 -0.14
N ALA A 285 2.28 27.14 -0.49
CA ALA A 285 1.92 26.34 -1.66
C ALA A 285 2.49 26.92 -2.98
N ASP A 286 2.57 28.25 -3.10
CA ASP A 286 3.16 28.92 -4.26
C ASP A 286 4.68 28.69 -4.37
N ASP A 287 5.37 28.59 -3.24
CA ASP A 287 6.80 28.25 -3.21
C ASP A 287 7.01 26.80 -3.70
N ALA A 288 6.20 25.86 -3.24
CA ALA A 288 6.24 24.47 -3.68
C ALA A 288 5.90 24.32 -5.18
N ARG A 289 4.88 25.04 -5.65
CA ARG A 289 4.53 25.11 -7.08
C ARG A 289 5.69 25.63 -7.93
N SER A 290 6.32 26.72 -7.48
CA SER A 290 7.47 27.32 -8.17
C SER A 290 8.67 26.38 -8.19
N TRP A 291 8.91 25.67 -7.08
CA TRP A 291 9.94 24.65 -6.98
C TRP A 291 9.72 23.49 -7.96
N LEU A 292 8.52 22.90 -8.02
CA LEU A 292 8.19 21.82 -8.96
C LEU A 292 8.43 22.24 -10.42
N ARG A 293 7.99 23.45 -10.81
CA ARG A 293 8.25 23.99 -12.15
C ARG A 293 9.75 24.07 -12.45
N ARG A 294 10.55 24.58 -11.51
CA ARG A 294 12.01 24.68 -11.69
C ARG A 294 12.70 23.33 -11.76
N MET A 295 12.28 22.37 -10.94
CA MET A 295 12.79 20.99 -10.97
C MET A 295 12.50 20.32 -12.32
N SER A 296 11.32 20.55 -12.88
CA SER A 296 10.96 20.00 -14.19
C SER A 296 11.91 20.40 -15.33
N GLN A 297 12.55 21.57 -15.21
CA GLN A 297 13.46 22.14 -16.21
C GLN A 297 14.95 21.96 -15.84
N ALA A 298 15.28 21.07 -14.90
CA ALA A 298 16.67 20.89 -14.49
C ALA A 298 17.56 20.34 -15.63
N GLY A 299 18.79 20.86 -15.72
CA GLY A 299 19.78 20.40 -16.72
C GLY A 299 20.56 19.16 -16.27
N ALA A 300 20.78 19.02 -14.96
CA ALA A 300 21.57 17.97 -14.33
C ALA A 300 20.84 17.38 -13.10
N GLY A 301 21.34 16.26 -12.58
CA GLY A 301 20.78 15.54 -11.43
C GLY A 301 19.72 14.50 -11.79
N PRO A 302 19.20 13.77 -10.78
CA PRO A 302 18.14 12.78 -10.97
C PRO A 302 16.81 13.45 -11.36
N THR A 303 15.97 12.72 -12.07
CA THR A 303 14.59 13.10 -12.36
C THR A 303 13.73 12.94 -11.09
N LEU A 304 13.01 13.99 -10.72
CA LEU A 304 12.06 13.96 -9.61
C LEU A 304 10.79 13.21 -10.06
N VAL A 305 10.44 12.16 -9.33
CA VAL A 305 9.19 11.42 -9.49
C VAL A 305 8.30 11.72 -8.30
N VAL A 306 7.15 12.35 -8.51
CA VAL A 306 6.13 12.50 -7.47
C VAL A 306 5.14 11.33 -7.60
N ALA A 307 5.22 10.38 -6.67
CA ALA A 307 4.40 9.17 -6.62
C ALA A 307 3.25 9.36 -5.62
N ILE A 308 2.00 9.42 -6.10
CA ILE A 308 0.85 9.82 -5.28
C ILE A 308 -0.13 8.64 -5.17
N ASP A 309 -0.39 8.21 -3.95
CA ASP A 309 -1.23 7.04 -3.67
C ASP A 309 -2.71 7.40 -3.52
N ASP A 310 -3.60 6.65 -4.18
CA ASP A 310 -5.07 6.74 -4.12
C ASP A 310 -5.62 8.14 -4.45
N VAL A 311 -5.30 8.65 -5.65
CA VAL A 311 -5.85 9.93 -6.13
C VAL A 311 -7.32 9.75 -6.53
N ALA A 312 -8.20 10.40 -5.77
CA ALA A 312 -9.62 10.47 -6.08
C ALA A 312 -9.92 11.53 -7.17
N PRO A 313 -10.68 11.20 -8.23
CA PRO A 313 -11.20 12.18 -9.17
C PRO A 313 -11.99 13.30 -8.47
N GLY A 314 -11.79 14.55 -8.89
CA GLY A 314 -12.45 15.72 -8.30
C GLY A 314 -11.86 16.21 -6.97
N SER A 315 -10.84 15.54 -6.42
CA SER A 315 -10.12 16.02 -5.24
C SER A 315 -9.25 17.25 -5.54
N ALA A 316 -8.85 17.98 -4.48
CA ALA A 316 -7.87 19.06 -4.60
C ALA A 316 -6.54 18.57 -5.19
N MET A 317 -6.14 17.32 -4.90
CA MET A 317 -4.96 16.70 -5.50
C MET A 317 -5.11 16.55 -7.02
N ALA A 318 -6.26 16.06 -7.49
CA ALA A 318 -6.54 15.92 -8.92
C ALA A 318 -6.56 17.28 -9.64
N ALA A 319 -7.09 18.33 -9.00
CA ALA A 319 -7.11 19.68 -9.53
C ALA A 319 -5.69 20.27 -9.71
N ASP A 320 -4.84 20.17 -8.68
CA ASP A 320 -3.45 20.64 -8.75
C ASP A 320 -2.62 19.88 -9.81
N LEU A 321 -2.90 18.59 -9.98
CA LEU A 321 -2.26 17.76 -11.01
C LEU A 321 -2.65 18.19 -12.43
N GLU A 322 -3.94 18.44 -12.65
CA GLU A 322 -4.46 18.94 -13.94
C GLU A 322 -3.85 20.31 -14.27
N GLU A 323 -3.73 21.20 -13.28
CA GLU A 323 -3.03 22.47 -13.44
C GLU A 323 -1.55 22.25 -13.80
N LEU A 324 -0.83 21.41 -13.05
CA LEU A 324 0.59 21.15 -13.29
C LEU A 324 0.83 20.61 -14.70
N MET A 325 0.01 19.66 -15.16
CA MET A 325 0.14 19.07 -16.51
C MET A 325 -0.25 20.05 -17.61
N SER A 326 -1.20 20.96 -17.37
CA SER A 326 -1.56 22.02 -18.32
C SER A 326 -0.39 22.96 -18.61
N LEU A 327 0.52 23.14 -17.64
CA LEU A 327 1.74 23.93 -17.80
C LEU A 327 2.86 23.20 -18.56
N ARG A 328 2.67 21.93 -18.94
CA ARG A 328 3.63 21.08 -19.65
C ARG A 328 5.02 21.10 -18.99
N PRO A 329 5.18 20.45 -17.82
CA PRO A 329 6.44 20.45 -17.11
C PRO A 329 7.55 19.83 -17.98
N GLY A 330 8.79 20.27 -17.75
CA GLY A 330 9.95 19.71 -18.45
C GLY A 330 10.23 18.25 -18.07
N PRO A 331 11.17 17.58 -18.78
CA PRO A 331 11.35 16.13 -18.71
C PRO A 331 11.92 15.62 -17.37
N ARG A 332 12.38 16.50 -16.48
CA ARG A 332 12.95 16.14 -15.17
C ARG A 332 11.93 16.08 -14.03
N LEU A 333 10.65 16.30 -14.33
CA LEU A 333 9.55 16.04 -13.41
C LEU A 333 8.64 15.00 -14.02
N LYS A 334 8.40 13.94 -13.25
CA LYS A 334 7.51 12.85 -13.59
C LYS A 334 6.50 12.69 -12.49
N ILE A 335 5.27 12.40 -12.86
CA ILE A 335 4.21 12.12 -11.92
C ILE A 335 3.74 10.69 -12.13
N LEU A 336 3.60 9.96 -11.03
CA LEU A 336 2.98 8.66 -11.03
C LEU A 336 1.84 8.67 -10.01
N VAL A 337 0.65 8.26 -10.41
CA VAL A 337 -0.51 8.21 -9.52
C VAL A 337 -1.12 6.82 -9.51
N THR A 338 -1.66 6.39 -8.37
CA THR A 338 -2.55 5.23 -8.29
C THR A 338 -4.00 5.69 -8.17
N THR A 339 -4.92 4.98 -8.82
CA THR A 339 -6.37 5.23 -8.74
C THR A 339 -7.14 3.97 -9.11
N ASP A 340 -8.41 3.91 -8.75
CA ASP A 340 -9.37 2.90 -9.23
C ASP A 340 -10.22 3.40 -10.41
N ARG A 341 -10.08 4.68 -10.79
CA ARG A 341 -10.93 5.37 -11.78
C ARG A 341 -10.11 6.20 -12.76
N ALA A 342 -9.21 5.56 -13.52
CA ALA A 342 -8.29 6.27 -14.40
C ALA A 342 -9.01 7.10 -15.48
N LYS A 343 -10.11 6.59 -16.04
CA LYS A 343 -10.92 7.33 -17.02
C LYS A 343 -11.48 8.64 -16.45
N ALA A 344 -11.94 8.64 -15.21
CA ALA A 344 -12.49 9.85 -14.57
C ALA A 344 -11.39 10.88 -14.25
N LEU A 345 -10.14 10.44 -14.07
CA LEU A 345 -8.99 11.31 -13.85
C LEU A 345 -8.39 11.87 -15.15
N THR A 346 -8.50 11.12 -16.25
CA THR A 346 -7.83 11.43 -17.54
C THR A 346 -8.76 12.05 -18.59
N ARG A 347 -10.05 12.20 -18.29
CA ARG A 347 -11.03 12.86 -19.17
C ARG A 347 -11.41 14.22 -18.60
N ALA A 348 -11.68 15.17 -19.49
CA ALA A 348 -12.28 16.44 -19.11
C ALA A 348 -13.67 16.21 -18.46
N PRO A 349 -14.25 17.19 -17.74
CA PRO A 349 -15.57 17.04 -17.10
C PRO A 349 -16.70 16.64 -18.06
N ASN A 350 -16.54 16.91 -19.36
CA ASN A 350 -17.48 16.49 -20.41
C ASN A 350 -17.40 14.98 -20.74
N GLY A 351 -16.42 14.24 -20.21
CA GLY A 351 -16.17 12.81 -20.44
C GLY A 351 -15.63 12.45 -21.83
N ARG A 352 -15.58 13.39 -22.78
CA ARG A 352 -15.31 13.12 -24.20
C ARG A 352 -13.86 13.38 -24.58
N THR A 353 -13.32 14.52 -24.18
CA THR A 353 -11.94 14.91 -24.54
C THR A 353 -10.96 14.46 -23.47
N PRO A 354 -9.73 14.06 -23.83
CA PRO A 354 -8.66 13.91 -22.85
C PRO A 354 -8.48 15.21 -22.05
N SER A 355 -8.23 15.09 -20.75
CA SER A 355 -7.77 16.21 -19.92
C SER A 355 -6.29 16.49 -20.20
N ALA A 356 -5.72 17.54 -19.61
CA ALA A 356 -4.28 17.81 -19.70
C ALA A 356 -3.45 16.66 -19.12
N LEU A 357 -3.94 16.00 -18.06
CA LEU A 357 -3.41 14.74 -17.55
C LEU A 357 -3.53 13.65 -18.62
N GLY A 358 -4.74 13.40 -19.15
CA GLY A 358 -5.00 12.33 -20.09
C GLY A 358 -4.22 12.42 -21.41
N ALA A 359 -3.96 13.64 -21.88
CA ALA A 359 -3.17 13.88 -23.08
C ALA A 359 -1.69 13.47 -22.93
N GLN A 360 -1.19 13.31 -21.69
CA GLN A 360 0.19 12.98 -21.37
C GLN A 360 0.33 11.66 -20.57
N ALA A 361 -0.79 10.99 -20.31
CA ALA A 361 -0.86 9.82 -19.45
C ALA A 361 -0.44 8.54 -20.18
N ALA A 362 0.47 7.78 -19.57
CA ALA A 362 0.60 6.35 -19.82
C ALA A 362 -0.22 5.58 -18.78
N LEU A 363 -1.06 4.65 -19.22
CA LEU A 363 -1.85 3.79 -18.34
C LEU A 363 -1.09 2.47 -18.09
N VAL A 364 -0.96 2.11 -16.81
CA VAL A 364 -0.44 0.82 -16.35
C VAL A 364 -1.55 0.16 -15.55
N THR A 365 -2.05 -0.97 -16.02
CA THR A 365 -3.09 -1.74 -15.31
C THR A 365 -2.46 -2.77 -14.38
N LEU A 366 -2.95 -2.81 -13.14
CA LEU A 366 -2.61 -3.76 -12.10
C LEU A 366 -3.75 -4.77 -11.92
N ARG A 367 -3.42 -6.06 -11.93
CA ARG A 367 -4.37 -7.19 -11.84
C ARG A 367 -3.98 -8.14 -10.69
N SER A 368 -4.64 -9.30 -10.63
CA SER A 368 -4.14 -10.50 -9.96
C SER A 368 -2.68 -10.79 -10.34
N MET A 369 -1.94 -11.44 -9.45
CA MET A 369 -0.53 -11.77 -9.68
C MET A 369 -0.39 -12.86 -10.75
N ARG A 370 0.53 -12.64 -11.68
CA ARG A 370 0.97 -13.66 -12.64
C ARG A 370 1.78 -14.77 -12.00
N VAL A 371 2.00 -15.88 -12.70
CA VAL A 371 2.72 -17.05 -12.15
C VAL A 371 4.08 -16.64 -11.60
N GLU A 372 4.81 -15.83 -12.36
CA GLU A 372 6.14 -15.38 -11.99
C GLU A 372 6.09 -14.41 -10.80
N GLU A 373 5.04 -13.59 -10.70
CA GLU A 373 4.79 -12.69 -9.56
C GLU A 373 4.44 -13.50 -8.30
N PHE A 374 3.59 -14.53 -8.42
CA PHE A 374 3.26 -15.43 -7.32
C PHE A 374 4.49 -16.22 -6.85
N GLN A 375 5.29 -16.78 -7.76
CA GLN A 375 6.53 -17.44 -7.38
C GLN A 375 7.50 -16.50 -6.65
N ALA A 376 7.55 -15.22 -7.03
CA ALA A 376 8.32 -14.22 -6.30
C ALA A 376 7.71 -13.93 -4.90
N ALA A 377 6.39 -13.85 -4.79
CA ALA A 377 5.69 -13.68 -3.52
C ALA A 377 5.88 -14.90 -2.58
N ALA A 378 5.80 -16.12 -3.12
CA ALA A 378 6.07 -17.36 -2.40
C ALA A 378 7.52 -17.39 -1.88
N ARG A 379 8.51 -16.93 -2.66
CA ARG A 379 9.89 -16.77 -2.18
C ARG A 379 10.01 -15.74 -1.06
N ALA A 380 9.28 -14.62 -1.14
CA ALA A 380 9.25 -13.63 -0.06
C ALA A 380 8.67 -14.22 1.24
N LEU A 381 7.58 -14.99 1.13
CA LEU A 381 6.98 -15.72 2.26
C LEU A 381 7.88 -16.83 2.80
N ALA A 382 8.62 -17.54 1.95
CA ALA A 382 9.60 -18.55 2.36
C ALA A 382 10.74 -17.92 3.20
N GLY A 383 11.11 -16.66 2.91
CA GLY A 383 12.01 -15.87 3.75
C GLY A 383 11.48 -15.67 5.18
N GLN A 384 10.16 -15.76 5.36
CA GLN A 384 9.44 -15.72 6.64
C GLN A 384 9.03 -17.11 7.13
N LYS A 385 9.62 -18.18 6.57
CA LYS A 385 9.33 -19.61 6.87
C LYS A 385 7.93 -20.10 6.51
N ILE A 386 7.19 -19.33 5.71
CA ILE A 386 5.88 -19.74 5.21
C ILE A 386 6.09 -20.39 3.85
N LEU A 387 5.83 -21.70 3.77
CA LEU A 387 6.04 -22.50 2.57
C LEU A 387 4.71 -22.94 1.97
N PHE A 388 4.69 -23.20 0.67
CA PHE A 388 3.54 -23.77 -0.02
C PHE A 388 3.84 -25.20 -0.46
N SER A 389 2.84 -26.05 -0.41
CA SER A 389 2.88 -27.38 -1.02
C SER A 389 2.87 -27.26 -2.53
N ASN A 390 3.31 -28.32 -3.22
CA ASN A 390 3.26 -28.40 -4.67
C ASN A 390 1.84 -28.16 -5.19
N GLY A 391 1.71 -27.36 -6.25
CA GLY A 391 0.45 -27.02 -6.88
C GLY A 391 -0.15 -25.67 -6.48
N ALA A 392 0.41 -24.98 -5.49
CA ALA A 392 -0.12 -23.70 -5.03
C ALA A 392 -0.11 -22.60 -6.11
N GLU A 393 0.74 -22.72 -7.13
CA GLU A 393 0.74 -21.83 -8.28
C GLU A 393 -0.56 -21.90 -9.09
N TYR A 394 -1.30 -23.01 -9.05
CA TYR A 394 -2.57 -23.14 -9.77
C TYR A 394 -3.76 -22.52 -9.02
N ALA A 395 -3.61 -22.19 -7.74
CA ALA A 395 -4.65 -21.53 -6.96
C ALA A 395 -4.73 -20.04 -7.27
N GLN A 396 -5.82 -19.64 -7.92
CA GLN A 396 -6.13 -18.26 -8.25
C GLN A 396 -6.17 -17.35 -7.00
N ASP A 397 -6.61 -17.86 -5.85
CA ASP A 397 -6.77 -17.05 -4.63
C ASP A 397 -5.43 -16.53 -4.10
N PHE A 398 -4.38 -17.34 -4.21
CA PHE A 398 -3.03 -16.94 -3.80
C PHE A 398 -2.43 -15.89 -4.75
N ARG A 399 -3.08 -15.61 -5.88
CA ARG A 399 -2.71 -14.52 -6.78
C ARG A 399 -3.20 -13.16 -6.29
N ALA A 400 -4.05 -13.13 -5.27
CA ALA A 400 -4.45 -11.90 -4.62
C ALA A 400 -3.43 -11.48 -3.52
N PRO A 401 -2.74 -10.33 -3.65
CA PRO A 401 -1.74 -9.90 -2.66
C PRO A 401 -2.31 -9.76 -1.25
N TRP A 402 -3.59 -9.39 -1.13
CA TRP A 402 -4.26 -9.23 0.15
C TRP A 402 -4.53 -10.58 0.86
N VAL A 403 -4.75 -11.67 0.13
CA VAL A 403 -4.86 -13.02 0.68
C VAL A 403 -3.51 -13.45 1.28
N LEU A 404 -2.43 -13.29 0.51
CA LEU A 404 -1.08 -13.60 0.99
C LEU A 404 -0.67 -12.75 2.20
N ARG A 405 -1.06 -11.47 2.22
CA ARG A 405 -0.83 -10.60 3.37
C ARG A 405 -1.60 -11.08 4.60
N ALA A 406 -2.88 -11.42 4.45
CA ALA A 406 -3.69 -11.94 5.55
C ALA A 406 -3.09 -13.24 6.13
N ILE A 407 -2.64 -14.15 5.26
CA ILE A 407 -1.93 -15.37 5.65
C ILE A 407 -0.66 -15.03 6.46
N TYR A 408 0.17 -14.12 5.96
CA TYR A 408 1.39 -13.68 6.66
C TYR A 408 1.07 -13.15 8.06
N ASP A 409 0.12 -12.23 8.18
CA ASP A 409 -0.21 -11.61 9.47
C ASP A 409 -0.78 -12.62 10.46
N THR A 410 -1.59 -13.56 9.97
CA THR A 410 -2.14 -14.64 10.78
C THR A 410 -1.03 -15.52 11.36
N ILE A 411 -0.10 -15.95 10.51
CA ILE A 411 1.00 -16.82 10.94
C ILE A 411 1.95 -16.08 11.88
N ALA A 412 2.19 -14.79 11.64
CA ALA A 412 3.01 -13.96 12.52
C ALA A 412 2.42 -13.80 13.94
N ARG A 413 1.09 -13.85 14.10
CA ARG A 413 0.41 -13.82 15.42
C ARG A 413 0.37 -15.19 16.11
N ASP A 414 0.57 -16.27 15.36
CA ASP A 414 0.40 -17.62 15.87
C ASP A 414 1.62 -18.07 16.68
N THR A 415 1.42 -18.21 17.99
CA THR A 415 2.45 -18.65 18.94
C THR A 415 3.09 -20.00 18.59
N ARG A 416 2.43 -20.87 17.81
CA ARG A 416 3.00 -22.14 17.33
C ARG A 416 4.20 -21.92 16.42
N PHE A 417 4.25 -20.77 15.74
CA PHE A 417 5.29 -20.38 14.80
C PHE A 417 6.17 -19.23 15.32
N ALA A 418 6.14 -18.95 16.63
CA ALA A 418 7.01 -17.95 17.25
C ALA A 418 8.51 -18.32 17.16
N ASP A 419 8.83 -19.60 17.01
CA ASP A 419 10.18 -20.10 16.75
C ASP A 419 10.59 -19.81 15.28
N PRO A 420 11.62 -18.99 15.03
CA PRO A 420 12.05 -18.64 13.66
C PRO A 420 12.57 -19.81 12.82
N SER A 421 12.80 -20.98 13.44
CA SER A 421 13.18 -22.21 12.73
C SER A 421 11.99 -23.02 12.24
N LYS A 422 10.78 -22.68 12.68
CA LYS A 422 9.53 -23.37 12.33
C LYS A 422 8.66 -22.48 11.46
N GLY A 423 7.84 -23.11 10.65
CA GLY A 423 6.82 -22.41 9.88
C GLY A 423 5.85 -23.39 9.24
N PRO A 424 4.68 -22.91 8.81
CA PRO A 424 3.67 -23.76 8.20
C PRO A 424 4.02 -24.12 6.76
N LEU A 425 3.63 -25.34 6.37
CA LEU A 425 3.48 -25.74 4.98
C LEU A 425 1.99 -25.59 4.61
N LEU A 426 1.69 -24.63 3.76
CA LEU A 426 0.32 -24.32 3.33
C LEU A 426 -0.13 -25.28 2.23
N PRO A 427 -1.41 -25.70 2.25
CA PRO A 427 -1.97 -26.51 1.17
C PRO A 427 -2.05 -25.70 -0.14
N PRO A 428 -2.13 -26.38 -1.29
CA PRO A 428 -2.22 -25.72 -2.59
C PRO A 428 -3.61 -25.12 -2.86
N ALA A 429 -4.59 -25.27 -1.96
CA ALA A 429 -5.92 -24.68 -2.04
C ALA A 429 -6.27 -23.92 -0.74
N LEU A 430 -6.90 -22.74 -0.86
CA LEU A 430 -7.36 -21.95 0.28
C LEU A 430 -8.47 -22.68 1.06
N GLY A 431 -8.45 -22.57 2.39
CA GLY A 431 -9.35 -23.31 3.30
C GLY A 431 -10.09 -22.46 4.32
N LEU A 432 -11.00 -23.10 5.06
CA LEU A 432 -11.81 -22.47 6.11
C LEU A 432 -10.97 -21.89 7.26
N GLU A 433 -9.75 -22.40 7.48
CA GLU A 433 -8.85 -21.86 8.51
C GLU A 433 -8.52 -20.38 8.25
N TRP A 434 -8.54 -19.94 6.98
CA TRP A 434 -8.36 -18.55 6.64
C TRP A 434 -9.54 -17.67 7.08
N ILE A 435 -10.78 -18.17 7.01
CA ILE A 435 -11.98 -17.44 7.47
C ILE A 435 -11.99 -17.32 8.98
N ASP A 436 -11.60 -18.36 9.72
CA ASP A 436 -11.45 -18.31 11.18
C ASP A 436 -10.53 -17.17 11.61
N GLU A 437 -9.45 -16.98 10.87
CA GLU A 437 -8.45 -15.96 11.17
C GLU A 437 -8.88 -14.57 10.72
N ALA A 438 -9.65 -14.46 9.63
CA ALA A 438 -10.33 -13.22 9.28
C ALA A 438 -11.31 -12.81 10.39
N ARG A 439 -12.17 -13.72 10.85
CA ARG A 439 -13.15 -13.50 11.92
C ARG A 439 -12.49 -12.97 13.20
N LYS A 440 -11.42 -13.62 13.66
CA LYS A 440 -10.65 -13.17 14.83
C LYS A 440 -10.03 -11.79 14.62
N ALA A 441 -9.56 -11.49 13.42
CA ALA A 441 -8.83 -10.27 13.14
C ALA A 441 -9.69 -9.00 13.03
N TYR A 442 -11.00 -9.14 12.78
CA TYR A 442 -11.93 -8.02 12.64
C TYR A 442 -13.00 -7.99 13.75
N ALA A 443 -12.89 -8.86 14.76
CA ALA A 443 -13.86 -8.98 15.85
C ALA A 443 -14.04 -7.68 16.67
N ASP A 444 -13.05 -6.80 16.67
CA ASP A 444 -13.05 -5.51 17.36
C ASP A 444 -13.55 -4.33 16.49
N GLN A 445 -14.08 -4.60 15.29
CA GLN A 445 -14.59 -3.60 14.36
C GLN A 445 -16.10 -3.76 14.11
N PRO A 446 -16.96 -3.58 15.13
CA PRO A 446 -18.39 -3.88 15.03
C PRO A 446 -19.12 -3.06 13.96
N ASP A 447 -18.72 -1.80 13.74
CA ASP A 447 -19.35 -0.94 12.73
C ASP A 447 -19.05 -1.43 11.29
N LEU A 448 -17.82 -1.88 11.04
CA LEU A 448 -17.42 -2.51 9.77
C LEU A 448 -18.24 -3.78 9.53
N LEU A 449 -18.24 -4.68 10.51
CA LEU A 449 -18.91 -5.98 10.42
C LEU A 449 -20.42 -5.80 10.23
N ARG A 450 -21.05 -4.90 10.99
CA ARG A 450 -22.48 -4.60 10.84
C ARG A 450 -22.80 -4.08 9.44
N GLY A 451 -22.07 -3.08 8.95
CA GLY A 451 -22.31 -2.52 7.63
C GLY A 451 -22.11 -3.57 6.52
N TYR A 452 -21.08 -4.40 6.63
CA TYR A 452 -20.84 -5.50 5.70
C TYR A 452 -21.91 -6.59 5.73
N ARG A 453 -22.48 -6.89 6.91
CA ARG A 453 -23.61 -7.83 7.03
C ARG A 453 -24.83 -7.36 6.25
N VAL A 454 -25.16 -6.07 6.33
CA VAL A 454 -26.27 -5.49 5.58
C VAL A 454 -26.02 -5.62 4.08
N LEU A 455 -24.83 -5.23 3.61
CA LEU A 455 -24.47 -5.38 2.19
C LEU A 455 -24.45 -6.83 1.72
N ALA A 456 -24.02 -7.77 2.56
CA ALA A 456 -24.01 -9.19 2.26
C ALA A 456 -25.43 -9.77 2.11
N ARG A 457 -26.35 -9.39 3.01
CA ARG A 457 -27.78 -9.77 2.90
C ARG A 457 -28.40 -9.24 1.61
N ASP A 458 -28.17 -7.97 1.29
CA ASP A 458 -28.63 -7.38 0.03
C ASP A 458 -28.04 -8.12 -1.18
N ALA A 459 -26.74 -8.43 -1.15
CA ALA A 459 -26.08 -9.19 -2.22
C ALA A 459 -26.66 -10.60 -2.38
N LEU A 460 -27.05 -11.28 -1.30
CA LEU A 460 -27.69 -12.59 -1.34
C LEU A 460 -29.16 -12.54 -1.76
N ALA A 461 -29.83 -11.40 -1.57
CA ALA A 461 -31.22 -11.20 -1.95
C ALA A 461 -31.39 -10.74 -3.42
N ASP A 462 -30.36 -10.17 -4.04
CA ASP A 462 -30.42 -9.63 -5.41
C ASP A 462 -30.63 -10.73 -6.47
N ASP A 463 -31.85 -10.83 -6.98
CA ASP A 463 -32.28 -11.75 -8.04
C ASP A 463 -32.31 -11.10 -9.44
N GLY A 464 -31.84 -9.85 -9.55
CA GLY A 464 -31.88 -9.13 -10.81
C GLY A 464 -30.92 -9.72 -11.83
N ALA A 465 -31.30 -9.70 -13.11
CA ALA A 465 -30.42 -10.17 -14.19
C ALA A 465 -29.06 -9.45 -14.18
N HIS A 466 -27.98 -10.21 -14.30
CA HIS A 466 -26.62 -9.72 -14.39
C HIS A 466 -26.18 -9.61 -15.85
N SER A 467 -25.37 -8.60 -16.16
CA SER A 467 -24.64 -8.59 -17.43
C SER A 467 -23.50 -9.62 -17.41
N ALA A 468 -23.09 -10.13 -18.57
CA ALA A 468 -21.97 -11.07 -18.67
C ALA A 468 -20.66 -10.48 -18.11
N GLU A 469 -20.47 -9.17 -18.25
CA GLU A 469 -19.34 -8.44 -17.66
C GLU A 469 -19.38 -8.49 -16.13
N LEU A 470 -20.56 -8.32 -15.54
CA LEU A 470 -20.71 -8.39 -14.09
C LEU A 470 -20.48 -9.80 -13.58
N GLU A 471 -21.03 -10.82 -14.24
CA GLU A 471 -20.81 -12.23 -13.86
C GLU A 471 -19.32 -12.59 -13.89
N LEU A 472 -18.61 -12.16 -14.94
CA LEU A 472 -17.17 -12.38 -15.05
C LEU A 472 -16.39 -11.66 -13.94
N GLN A 473 -16.76 -10.42 -13.61
CA GLN A 473 -16.13 -9.70 -12.51
C GLN A 473 -16.43 -10.32 -11.13
N ALA A 474 -17.65 -10.82 -10.94
CA ALA A 474 -18.12 -11.45 -9.71
C ALA A 474 -17.46 -12.82 -9.45
N ALA A 475 -17.01 -13.51 -10.50
CA ALA A 475 -16.21 -14.73 -10.36
C ALA A 475 -14.84 -14.47 -9.69
N HIS A 476 -14.28 -13.27 -9.88
CA HIS A 476 -12.90 -12.95 -9.47
C HIS A 476 -12.80 -11.92 -8.33
N SER A 477 -13.90 -11.29 -7.95
CA SER A 477 -13.92 -10.27 -6.90
C SER A 477 -15.31 -10.10 -6.28
N PHE A 478 -15.35 -9.59 -5.05
CA PHE A 478 -16.61 -9.20 -4.43
C PHE A 478 -17.14 -7.90 -5.04
N VAL A 479 -18.27 -8.00 -5.73
CA VAL A 479 -19.02 -6.87 -6.28
C VAL A 479 -20.48 -7.00 -5.87
N ILE A 480 -21.05 -5.93 -5.35
CA ILE A 480 -22.45 -5.85 -4.94
C ILE A 480 -23.13 -4.83 -5.84
N ARG A 481 -24.23 -5.20 -6.49
CA ARG A 481 -24.96 -4.25 -7.35
C ARG A 481 -25.62 -3.18 -6.50
N ARG A 482 -25.41 -1.93 -6.88
CA ARG A 482 -26.00 -0.79 -6.17
C ARG A 482 -27.52 -0.77 -6.28
N ASP A 483 -28.05 -1.23 -7.41
CA ASP A 483 -29.49 -1.29 -7.65
C ASP A 483 -30.17 -2.38 -6.82
N GLY A 484 -29.44 -3.44 -6.44
CA GLY A 484 -29.88 -4.50 -5.54
C GLY A 484 -29.90 -4.10 -4.05
N LEU A 485 -29.41 -2.91 -3.69
CA LEU A 485 -29.36 -2.47 -2.30
C LEU A 485 -30.73 -2.03 -1.77
N SER A 486 -31.08 -2.56 -0.60
CA SER A 486 -32.23 -2.13 0.20
C SER A 486 -32.07 -0.68 0.71
N PRO A 487 -33.13 -0.04 1.23
CA PRO A 487 -33.00 1.29 1.83
C PRO A 487 -31.96 1.34 2.95
N GLU A 488 -31.89 0.30 3.80
CA GLU A 488 -30.88 0.17 4.86
C GLU A 488 -29.47 0.02 4.26
N GLY A 489 -29.30 -0.84 3.24
CA GLY A 489 -28.01 -1.00 2.57
C GLY A 489 -27.50 0.28 1.89
N ARG A 490 -28.40 1.14 1.38
CA ARG A 490 -28.00 2.45 0.82
C ARG A 490 -27.53 3.43 1.89
N GLU A 491 -28.12 3.40 3.08
CA GLU A 491 -27.68 4.20 4.21
C GLU A 491 -26.31 3.72 4.70
N GLU A 492 -26.15 2.41 4.90
CA GLU A 492 -24.88 1.83 5.34
C GLU A 492 -23.77 2.01 4.30
N LEU A 493 -24.08 1.95 3.00
CA LEU A 493 -23.13 2.25 1.94
C LEU A 493 -22.49 3.64 2.12
N ALA A 494 -23.28 4.66 2.51
CA ALA A 494 -22.75 6.00 2.72
C ALA A 494 -21.77 6.05 3.91
N ASN A 495 -22.12 5.37 5.01
CA ASN A 495 -21.28 5.26 6.21
C ASN A 495 -19.96 4.53 5.91
N LEU A 496 -20.06 3.36 5.28
CA LEU A 496 -18.90 2.56 4.88
C LEU A 496 -18.02 3.32 3.89
N ALA A 497 -18.60 4.06 2.94
CA ALA A 497 -17.84 4.83 1.96
C ALA A 497 -17.10 6.00 2.62
N ALA A 498 -17.73 6.69 3.58
CA ALA A 498 -17.10 7.76 4.35
C ALA A 498 -15.94 7.24 5.22
N ALA A 499 -16.07 6.04 5.79
CA ALA A 499 -15.00 5.35 6.52
C ALA A 499 -13.92 4.74 5.61
N GLY A 500 -14.13 4.72 4.29
CA GLY A 500 -13.20 4.17 3.31
C GLY A 500 -13.25 2.64 3.18
N TRP A 501 -14.24 1.99 3.79
CA TRP A 501 -14.43 0.54 3.81
C TRP A 501 -15.08 -0.04 2.54
N VAL A 502 -15.58 0.81 1.65
CA VAL A 502 -16.08 0.40 0.33
C VAL A 502 -15.66 1.40 -0.75
N ARG A 503 -15.76 0.98 -2.01
CA ARG A 503 -15.62 1.82 -3.21
C ARG A 503 -16.79 1.60 -4.14
N THR A 504 -17.34 2.67 -4.70
CA THR A 504 -18.34 2.59 -5.76
C THR A 504 -17.65 2.69 -7.12
N LEU A 505 -17.89 1.70 -7.97
CA LEU A 505 -17.30 1.56 -9.29
C LEU A 505 -18.41 1.47 -10.34
N ARG A 506 -18.09 1.79 -11.58
CA ARG A 506 -18.98 1.61 -12.74
C ARG A 506 -18.41 0.50 -13.61
N LEU A 507 -19.13 -0.62 -13.71
CA LEU A 507 -18.81 -1.73 -14.61
C LEU A 507 -19.78 -1.66 -15.80
N ASP A 508 -19.30 -1.09 -16.91
CA ASP A 508 -20.12 -0.75 -18.08
C ASP A 508 -21.42 0.01 -17.73
N ARG A 509 -22.55 -0.70 -17.67
CA ARG A 509 -23.88 -0.17 -17.40
C ARG A 509 -24.35 -0.31 -15.95
N GLU A 510 -23.55 -0.92 -15.09
CA GLU A 510 -23.92 -1.20 -13.70
C GLU A 510 -23.05 -0.41 -12.72
N ASP A 511 -23.69 0.17 -11.71
CA ASP A 511 -22.99 0.71 -10.54
C ASP A 511 -22.84 -0.43 -9.52
N VAL A 512 -21.60 -0.67 -9.09
CA VAL A 512 -21.29 -1.70 -8.11
C VAL A 512 -20.55 -1.13 -6.91
N VAL A 513 -20.66 -1.82 -5.79
CA VAL A 513 -19.95 -1.57 -4.54
C VAL A 513 -18.93 -2.69 -4.36
N ALA A 514 -17.66 -2.32 -4.18
CA ALA A 514 -16.56 -3.23 -3.89
C ALA A 514 -16.07 -3.03 -2.45
N PRO A 515 -16.05 -4.07 -1.60
CA PRO A 515 -15.43 -4.02 -0.28
C PRO A 515 -13.93 -3.72 -0.35
N THR A 516 -13.42 -2.84 0.51
CA THR A 516 -11.96 -2.59 0.63
C THR A 516 -11.31 -3.47 1.70
N VAL A 517 -12.09 -4.21 2.48
CA VAL A 517 -11.63 -5.23 3.43
C VAL A 517 -12.27 -6.59 3.10
N PRO A 518 -11.93 -7.24 1.97
CA PRO A 518 -12.62 -8.45 1.51
C PRO A 518 -12.65 -9.60 2.52
N ALA A 519 -11.61 -9.75 3.34
CA ALA A 519 -11.56 -10.77 4.39
C ALA A 519 -12.70 -10.63 5.41
N ALA A 520 -13.02 -9.41 5.84
CA ALA A 520 -14.16 -9.16 6.73
C ALA A 520 -15.49 -9.37 5.99
N PHE A 521 -15.58 -8.98 4.72
CA PHE A 521 -16.79 -9.18 3.93
C PHE A 521 -17.13 -10.66 3.74
N VAL A 522 -16.15 -11.53 3.52
CA VAL A 522 -16.37 -12.99 3.41
C VAL A 522 -16.99 -13.56 4.68
N VAL A 523 -16.51 -13.13 5.86
CA VAL A 523 -17.04 -13.57 7.16
C VAL A 523 -18.52 -13.22 7.27
N GLU A 524 -18.86 -11.97 6.98
CA GLU A 524 -20.24 -11.48 7.07
C GLU A 524 -21.14 -12.06 5.97
N LEU A 525 -20.59 -12.35 4.79
CA LEU A 525 -21.31 -13.02 3.70
C LEU A 525 -21.66 -14.46 4.06
N ALA A 526 -20.74 -15.19 4.69
CA ALA A 526 -21.02 -16.54 5.16
C ALA A 526 -22.03 -16.56 6.31
N GLU A 527 -21.99 -15.58 7.23
CA GLU A 527 -23.02 -15.44 8.25
C GLU A 527 -24.40 -15.12 7.66
N ALA A 528 -24.48 -14.18 6.71
CA ALA A 528 -25.73 -13.85 6.04
C ALA A 528 -26.28 -15.05 5.26
N ALA A 529 -25.41 -15.83 4.61
CA ALA A 529 -25.80 -17.07 3.94
C ALA A 529 -26.28 -18.13 4.93
N ALA A 530 -25.67 -18.23 6.12
CA ALA A 530 -26.11 -19.14 7.18
C ALA A 530 -27.50 -18.78 7.71
N GLU A 531 -27.78 -17.50 7.94
CA GLU A 531 -29.10 -17.01 8.37
C GLU A 531 -30.19 -17.31 7.34
N GLU A 532 -29.87 -17.18 6.05
CA GLU A 532 -30.78 -17.51 4.95
C GLU A 532 -31.00 -19.02 4.82
N LEU A 533 -29.91 -19.80 4.93
CA LEU A 533 -29.93 -21.25 4.92
C LEU A 533 -30.79 -21.80 6.07
N ASP A 534 -30.61 -21.26 7.29
CA ASP A 534 -31.38 -21.58 8.48
C ASP A 534 -32.89 -21.43 8.25
N ARG A 535 -33.29 -20.28 7.68
CA ARG A 535 -34.67 -19.96 7.39
C ARG A 535 -35.29 -20.87 6.34
N ARG A 536 -34.54 -21.21 5.29
CA ARG A 536 -35.00 -22.12 4.23
C ARG A 536 -35.08 -23.56 4.72
N ALA A 537 -34.11 -23.99 5.52
CA ALA A 537 -34.07 -25.33 6.10
C ALA A 537 -35.26 -25.59 7.05
N HIS A 538 -35.86 -24.55 7.65
CA HIS A 538 -37.12 -24.69 8.39
C HIS A 538 -38.32 -25.05 7.52
N VAL A 539 -38.26 -24.79 6.21
CA VAL A 539 -39.31 -25.14 5.24
C VAL A 539 -38.99 -26.48 4.60
N ASP A 540 -37.80 -26.61 4.03
CA ASP A 540 -37.31 -27.82 3.36
C ASP A 540 -35.77 -27.80 3.35
N GLU A 541 -35.17 -28.77 4.05
CA GLU A 541 -33.71 -28.88 4.19
C GLU A 541 -33.02 -29.21 2.87
N ASN A 542 -33.65 -30.01 2.01
CA ASN A 542 -33.07 -30.41 0.73
C ASN A 542 -33.05 -29.21 -0.25
N GLU A 543 -34.18 -28.52 -0.39
CA GLU A 543 -34.27 -27.30 -1.20
C GLU A 543 -33.37 -26.18 -0.67
N ALA A 544 -33.15 -26.11 0.65
CA ALA A 544 -32.19 -25.18 1.24
C ALA A 544 -30.75 -25.47 0.78
N GLY A 545 -30.37 -26.75 0.68
CA GLY A 545 -29.09 -27.17 0.12
C GLY A 545 -28.95 -26.84 -1.37
N VAL A 546 -29.99 -27.10 -2.17
CA VAL A 546 -30.04 -26.73 -3.60
C VAL A 546 -29.87 -25.23 -3.78
N TRP A 547 -30.61 -24.43 -3.00
CA TRP A 547 -30.52 -22.98 -3.02
C TRP A 547 -29.09 -22.50 -2.72
N LEU A 548 -28.44 -23.05 -1.69
CA LEU A 548 -27.09 -22.61 -1.31
C LEU A 548 -26.09 -22.83 -2.46
N GLY A 549 -26.13 -24.02 -3.08
CA GLY A 549 -25.27 -24.37 -4.20
C GLY A 549 -25.47 -23.47 -5.41
N GLN A 550 -26.73 -23.22 -5.79
CA GLN A 550 -27.07 -22.37 -6.95
C GLN A 550 -26.79 -20.89 -6.68
N ARG A 551 -27.09 -20.41 -5.47
CA ARG A 551 -26.97 -18.99 -5.15
C ARG A 551 -25.52 -18.54 -5.09
N LEU A 552 -24.62 -19.41 -4.66
CA LEU A 552 -23.20 -19.11 -4.52
C LEU A 552 -22.37 -19.44 -5.77
N ASP A 553 -22.97 -19.99 -6.84
CA ASP A 553 -22.22 -20.43 -8.03
C ASP A 553 -21.51 -19.27 -8.76
N ALA A 554 -22.10 -18.07 -8.73
CA ALA A 554 -21.53 -16.86 -9.33
C ALA A 554 -20.82 -15.93 -8.31
N VAL A 555 -20.61 -16.41 -7.07
CA VAL A 555 -20.02 -15.61 -5.99
C VAL A 555 -18.53 -15.93 -5.87
N HIS A 556 -17.68 -14.90 -5.86
CA HIS A 556 -16.26 -15.07 -5.57
C HIS A 556 -16.05 -15.82 -4.24
N LEU A 557 -15.28 -16.92 -4.28
CA LEU A 557 -15.10 -17.83 -3.12
C LEU A 557 -16.40 -18.48 -2.61
N GLY A 558 -17.40 -18.66 -3.47
CA GLY A 558 -18.71 -19.23 -3.12
C GLY A 558 -18.64 -20.60 -2.43
N ASP A 559 -17.65 -21.42 -2.77
CA ASP A 559 -17.40 -22.69 -2.11
C ASP A 559 -16.96 -22.55 -0.65
N LEU A 560 -16.06 -21.60 -0.35
CA LEU A 560 -15.65 -21.29 1.02
C LEU A 560 -16.77 -20.62 1.82
N VAL A 561 -17.49 -19.68 1.19
CA VAL A 561 -18.64 -18.99 1.80
C VAL A 561 -19.73 -20.00 2.18
N GLY A 562 -20.07 -20.92 1.27
CA GLY A 562 -21.10 -21.93 1.51
C GLY A 562 -20.69 -22.95 2.59
N ALA A 563 -19.45 -23.40 2.57
CA ALA A 563 -18.95 -24.33 3.60
C ALA A 563 -18.89 -23.66 4.98
N GLU A 564 -18.49 -22.39 5.04
CA GLU A 564 -18.54 -21.60 6.26
C GLU A 564 -19.99 -21.35 6.72
N ALA A 565 -20.92 -21.12 5.81
CA ALA A 565 -22.33 -20.93 6.15
C ALA A 565 -22.92 -22.17 6.82
N MET A 566 -22.62 -23.37 6.30
CA MET A 566 -23.00 -24.63 6.94
C MET A 566 -22.38 -24.77 8.34
N ARG A 567 -21.10 -24.39 8.51
CA ARG A 567 -20.43 -24.40 9.81
C ARG A 567 -21.06 -23.41 10.80
N CYS A 568 -21.42 -22.22 10.33
CA CYS A 568 -22.10 -21.20 11.14
C CYS A 568 -23.49 -21.68 11.58
N LEU A 569 -24.26 -22.28 10.67
CA LEU A 569 -25.55 -22.91 10.98
C LEU A 569 -25.40 -23.96 12.10
N ALA A 570 -24.44 -24.88 11.92
CA ALA A 570 -24.13 -25.91 12.91
C ALA A 570 -23.72 -25.33 14.26
N HIS A 571 -22.97 -24.22 14.26
CA HIS A 571 -22.55 -23.55 15.49
C HIS A 571 -23.73 -22.91 16.24
N VAL A 572 -24.67 -22.31 15.52
CA VAL A 572 -25.85 -21.64 16.09
C VAL A 572 -26.85 -22.66 16.64
N ARG A 573 -27.13 -23.74 15.91
CA ARG A 573 -28.12 -24.76 16.29
C ARG A 573 -27.56 -25.88 17.16
N GLY A 574 -26.25 -26.14 17.09
CA GLY A 574 -25.59 -27.32 17.66
C GLY A 574 -25.55 -28.52 16.71
N ASP A 575 -26.39 -28.53 15.67
CA ASP A 575 -26.44 -29.50 14.58
C ASP A 575 -26.99 -28.86 13.29
N PHE A 576 -27.12 -29.63 12.22
CA PHE A 576 -27.90 -29.27 11.04
C PHE A 576 -28.42 -30.54 10.36
N GLY A 577 -29.50 -30.39 9.59
CA GLY A 577 -30.11 -31.50 8.86
C GLY A 577 -29.23 -32.08 7.77
N ALA A 578 -29.09 -33.41 7.73
CA ALA A 578 -28.32 -34.10 6.71
C ALA A 578 -28.87 -33.88 5.28
N ASP A 579 -30.16 -33.54 5.15
CA ASP A 579 -30.80 -33.28 3.86
C ASP A 579 -30.26 -32.04 3.15
N ILE A 580 -29.63 -31.10 3.88
CA ILE A 580 -28.88 -29.99 3.27
C ILE A 580 -27.70 -30.52 2.43
N ILE A 581 -26.99 -31.55 2.93
CA ILE A 581 -25.89 -32.20 2.19
C ILE A 581 -26.43 -32.88 0.93
N TRP A 582 -27.55 -33.59 1.06
CA TRP A 582 -28.19 -34.25 -0.09
C TRP A 582 -28.70 -33.25 -1.13
N GLY A 583 -29.21 -32.09 -0.70
CA GLY A 583 -29.57 -30.98 -1.57
C GLY A 583 -28.39 -30.47 -2.39
N LEU A 584 -27.25 -30.24 -1.75
CA LEU A 584 -26.02 -29.86 -2.45
C LEU A 584 -25.52 -30.94 -3.41
N LEU A 585 -25.57 -32.22 -3.02
CA LEU A 585 -25.17 -33.33 -3.88
C LEU A 585 -26.07 -33.46 -5.12
N SER A 586 -27.35 -33.08 -5.01
CA SER A 586 -28.30 -33.13 -6.13
C SER A 586 -28.01 -32.10 -7.24
N VAL A 587 -27.26 -31.05 -6.93
CA VAL A 587 -26.75 -30.08 -7.91
C VAL A 587 -25.48 -30.65 -8.53
N THR A 588 -25.65 -31.57 -9.48
CA THR A 588 -24.55 -32.32 -10.09
C THR A 588 -23.75 -31.45 -11.07
N PRO A 589 -22.41 -31.39 -10.96
CA PRO A 589 -21.55 -30.70 -11.91
C PRO A 589 -21.79 -31.18 -13.33
N LYS A 590 -21.86 -30.24 -14.28
CA LYS A 590 -22.10 -30.53 -15.70
C LYS A 590 -20.93 -30.10 -16.55
N GLU A 591 -20.49 -31.01 -17.41
CA GLU A 591 -19.64 -30.70 -18.53
C GLU A 591 -20.51 -30.37 -19.75
N ARG A 592 -20.14 -29.31 -20.47
CA ARG A 592 -20.78 -28.90 -21.71
C ARG A 592 -19.72 -28.71 -22.78
N VAL A 593 -19.86 -29.43 -23.88
CA VAL A 593 -19.12 -29.14 -25.11
C VAL A 593 -19.60 -27.80 -25.66
N MET A 594 -18.66 -26.91 -25.95
CA MET A 594 -18.91 -25.61 -26.54
C MET A 594 -18.94 -25.77 -28.06
N ASP A 595 -20.16 -25.87 -28.60
CA ASP A 595 -20.41 -25.88 -30.03
C ASP A 595 -20.51 -24.43 -30.58
N ASP A 596 -21.21 -24.26 -31.71
CA ASP A 596 -21.55 -22.97 -32.29
C ASP A 596 -22.17 -22.01 -31.24
N GLY A 597 -21.58 -20.83 -31.07
CA GLY A 597 -21.99 -19.92 -30.01
C GLY A 597 -21.23 -18.61 -29.99
N LEU A 598 -21.62 -17.72 -29.08
CA LEU A 598 -20.90 -16.49 -28.76
C LEU A 598 -20.35 -16.61 -27.34
N ILE A 599 -19.04 -16.52 -27.21
CA ILE A 599 -18.32 -16.59 -25.93
C ILE A 599 -17.75 -15.22 -25.64
N ALA A 600 -17.86 -14.78 -24.39
CA ALA A 600 -17.17 -13.60 -23.89
C ALA A 600 -16.13 -14.02 -22.84
N PHE A 601 -14.94 -13.45 -22.91
CA PHE A 601 -13.92 -13.60 -21.87
C PHE A 601 -13.12 -12.31 -21.73
N GLU A 602 -12.49 -12.13 -20.57
CA GLU A 602 -11.60 -11.00 -20.33
C GLU A 602 -10.21 -11.35 -20.85
N SER A 603 -9.68 -10.54 -21.76
CA SER A 603 -8.30 -10.66 -22.22
C SER A 603 -7.30 -10.30 -21.11
N ALA A 604 -6.03 -10.66 -21.31
CA ALA A 604 -4.95 -10.28 -20.41
C ALA A 604 -4.77 -8.75 -20.21
N ASP A 605 -5.36 -7.92 -21.07
CA ASP A 605 -5.39 -6.45 -20.96
C ASP A 605 -6.75 -5.89 -20.49
N GLY A 606 -7.75 -6.73 -20.21
CA GLY A 606 -9.00 -6.35 -19.54
C GLY A 606 -10.12 -5.95 -20.46
N ARG A 607 -9.93 -6.22 -21.74
CA ARG A 607 -10.97 -6.01 -22.72
C ARG A 607 -11.82 -7.26 -22.72
N LEU A 608 -13.12 -7.08 -22.63
CA LEU A 608 -14.04 -8.17 -22.94
C LEU A 608 -13.92 -8.46 -24.43
N ILE A 609 -13.37 -9.63 -24.75
CA ILE A 609 -13.29 -10.15 -26.11
C ILE A 609 -14.48 -11.07 -26.31
N HIS A 610 -15.19 -10.86 -27.41
CA HIS A 610 -16.22 -11.78 -27.85
C HIS A 610 -15.65 -12.63 -28.97
N ILE A 611 -15.80 -13.94 -28.86
CA ILE A 611 -15.47 -14.90 -29.90
C ILE A 611 -16.75 -15.59 -30.33
N LYS A 612 -17.00 -15.57 -31.65
CA LYS A 612 -18.01 -16.41 -32.26
C LYS A 612 -17.37 -17.74 -32.63
N LEU A 613 -17.94 -18.83 -32.16
CA LEU A 613 -17.64 -20.19 -32.61
C LEU A 613 -18.66 -20.59 -33.65
N LYS A 614 -18.18 -21.12 -34.78
CA LYS A 614 -19.05 -21.70 -35.82
C LYS A 614 -18.27 -22.69 -36.69
N ASP A 615 -18.82 -23.87 -36.92
CA ASP A 615 -18.29 -24.85 -37.89
C ASP A 615 -16.79 -25.20 -37.64
N GLY A 616 -16.38 -25.32 -36.37
CA GLY A 616 -14.98 -25.60 -35.99
C GLY A 616 -14.01 -24.43 -36.16
N GLN A 617 -14.53 -23.23 -36.38
CA GLN A 617 -13.74 -22.00 -36.50
C GLN A 617 -14.14 -20.99 -35.43
N ALA A 618 -13.18 -20.14 -35.07
CA ALA A 618 -13.36 -19.03 -34.14
C ALA A 618 -13.10 -17.70 -34.84
N TRP A 619 -14.02 -16.74 -34.68
CA TRP A 619 -13.83 -15.36 -35.11
C TRP A 619 -13.87 -14.45 -33.91
N LEU A 620 -13.02 -13.41 -33.91
CA LEU A 620 -13.32 -12.23 -33.09
C LEU A 620 -14.66 -11.66 -33.53
N SER A 621 -15.48 -11.21 -32.58
CA SER A 621 -16.75 -10.58 -32.89
C SER A 621 -17.02 -9.41 -31.95
N ASP A 622 -18.05 -8.64 -32.25
CA ASP A 622 -18.68 -7.79 -31.23
C ASP A 622 -19.65 -8.59 -30.35
N ARG A 623 -20.25 -7.90 -29.37
CA ARG A 623 -21.26 -8.45 -28.45
C ARG A 623 -22.53 -8.95 -29.12
N SER A 624 -22.79 -8.56 -30.38
CA SER A 624 -23.95 -9.02 -31.15
C SER A 624 -23.63 -10.24 -32.01
N GLY A 625 -22.39 -10.75 -31.94
CA GLY A 625 -21.92 -11.86 -32.77
C GLY A 625 -21.62 -11.46 -34.21
N GLN A 626 -21.42 -10.16 -34.48
CA GLN A 626 -20.93 -9.68 -35.77
C GLN A 626 -19.41 -9.91 -35.83
N VAL A 627 -18.99 -10.77 -36.75
CA VAL A 627 -17.59 -11.18 -36.90
C VAL A 627 -16.70 -10.01 -37.35
N GLN A 628 -15.46 -10.02 -36.86
CA GLN A 628 -14.41 -9.06 -37.13
C GLN A 628 -13.13 -9.82 -37.50
N GLY A 629 -12.61 -9.60 -38.70
CA GLY A 629 -11.38 -10.24 -39.17
C GLY A 629 -11.56 -11.67 -39.68
N GLU A 630 -10.43 -12.35 -39.86
CA GLU A 630 -10.35 -13.71 -40.42
C GLU A 630 -10.60 -14.78 -39.33
N PRO A 631 -11.15 -15.94 -39.70
CA PRO A 631 -11.29 -17.07 -38.77
C PRO A 631 -9.93 -17.63 -38.35
N VAL A 632 -9.94 -18.28 -37.19
CA VAL A 632 -8.91 -19.21 -36.74
C VAL A 632 -9.54 -20.59 -36.68
N ASP A 633 -8.91 -21.57 -37.33
CA ASP A 633 -9.32 -22.97 -37.21
C ASP A 633 -9.02 -23.44 -35.78
N LEU A 634 -10.02 -24.02 -35.11
CA LEU A 634 -9.83 -24.62 -33.80
C LEU A 634 -9.19 -26.00 -33.94
N ASP A 635 -8.48 -26.40 -32.89
CA ASP A 635 -8.02 -27.79 -32.77
C ASP A 635 -9.21 -28.76 -32.86
N PRO A 636 -8.97 -29.99 -33.35
CA PRO A 636 -10.02 -30.99 -33.48
C PRO A 636 -10.62 -31.43 -32.13
N GLU A 637 -9.97 -31.09 -31.01
CA GLU A 637 -10.53 -31.33 -29.69
C GLU A 637 -11.62 -30.30 -29.35
N PRO A 638 -12.82 -30.75 -28.94
CA PRO A 638 -13.91 -29.85 -28.62
C PRO A 638 -13.58 -28.99 -27.39
N LEU A 639 -13.84 -27.69 -27.50
CA LEU A 639 -13.82 -26.77 -26.36
C LEU A 639 -14.88 -27.21 -25.35
N ARG A 640 -14.56 -27.16 -24.06
CA ARG A 640 -15.45 -27.62 -22.98
C ARG A 640 -15.57 -26.54 -21.91
N SER A 641 -16.75 -26.49 -21.31
CA SER A 641 -17.05 -25.64 -20.15
C SER A 641 -17.65 -26.49 -19.04
N TYR A 642 -17.40 -26.10 -17.79
CA TYR A 642 -17.96 -26.73 -16.61
C TYR A 642 -18.91 -25.75 -15.94
N GLY A 643 -20.07 -26.23 -15.49
CA GLY A 643 -21.04 -25.44 -14.74
C GLY A 643 -21.61 -26.24 -13.58
N GLU A 644 -22.31 -25.55 -12.67
CA GLU A 644 -22.92 -26.16 -11.48
C GLU A 644 -21.88 -26.87 -10.58
N THR A 645 -20.64 -26.37 -10.56
CA THR A 645 -19.53 -27.02 -9.82
C THR A 645 -19.52 -26.60 -8.34
N THR A 646 -20.03 -25.41 -8.02
CA THR A 646 -19.87 -24.81 -6.69
C THR A 646 -20.50 -25.62 -5.57
N ALA A 647 -21.66 -26.25 -5.78
CA ALA A 647 -22.31 -27.08 -4.76
C ALA A 647 -21.41 -28.22 -4.28
N TRP A 648 -20.74 -28.91 -5.21
CA TRP A 648 -19.81 -29.99 -4.88
C TRP A 648 -18.50 -29.47 -4.31
N MET A 649 -18.07 -28.26 -4.72
CA MET A 649 -16.91 -27.60 -4.13
C MET A 649 -17.18 -27.13 -2.68
N ILE A 650 -18.39 -26.66 -2.36
CA ILE A 650 -18.84 -26.38 -0.99
C ILE A 650 -18.66 -27.63 -0.14
N LEU A 651 -19.18 -28.76 -0.61
CA LEU A 651 -19.07 -30.04 0.08
C LEU A 651 -17.63 -30.50 0.25
N ALA A 652 -16.77 -30.29 -0.75
CA ALA A 652 -15.35 -30.58 -0.67
C ALA A 652 -14.65 -29.74 0.42
N GLN A 653 -14.96 -28.44 0.51
CA GLN A 653 -14.42 -27.57 1.56
C GLN A 653 -14.97 -27.95 2.95
N PHE A 654 -16.27 -28.24 3.04
CA PHE A 654 -16.94 -28.61 4.27
C PHE A 654 -16.42 -29.94 4.84
N ALA A 655 -16.15 -30.93 3.99
CA ALA A 655 -15.62 -32.24 4.37
C ALA A 655 -14.18 -32.20 4.97
N ARG A 656 -13.52 -31.04 4.97
CA ARG A 656 -12.28 -30.84 5.73
C ARG A 656 -12.54 -30.81 7.25
N LEU A 657 -13.76 -30.50 7.64
CA LEU A 657 -14.24 -30.58 9.02
C LEU A 657 -14.73 -32.00 9.31
N PRO A 658 -14.28 -32.64 10.41
CA PRO A 658 -14.85 -33.92 10.82
C PRO A 658 -16.32 -33.74 11.16
N THR A 659 -17.19 -34.52 10.53
CA THR A 659 -18.64 -34.48 10.71
C THR A 659 -19.21 -35.89 10.87
N ALA A 660 -20.24 -36.03 11.71
CA ALA A 660 -20.87 -37.30 12.01
C ALA A 660 -22.34 -37.09 12.44
N PRO A 661 -23.23 -38.07 12.24
CA PRO A 661 -24.58 -38.05 12.80
C PRO A 661 -24.56 -37.92 14.33
N VAL A 662 -25.54 -37.20 14.88
CA VAL A 662 -25.69 -37.05 16.32
C VAL A 662 -25.90 -38.44 16.95
N GLY A 663 -25.00 -38.83 17.84
CA GLY A 663 -25.05 -40.11 18.54
C GLY A 663 -24.24 -41.25 17.90
N ASP A 664 -23.62 -41.04 16.73
CA ASP A 664 -22.74 -42.01 16.07
C ASP A 664 -21.49 -41.33 15.51
N ASN A 665 -20.45 -41.22 16.35
CA ASN A 665 -19.17 -40.59 15.98
C ASN A 665 -18.33 -41.45 15.01
N ASP A 666 -18.66 -42.73 14.85
CA ASP A 666 -17.95 -43.65 13.96
C ASP A 666 -18.46 -43.55 12.52
N ALA A 667 -19.74 -43.19 12.34
CA ALA A 667 -20.35 -42.85 11.05
C ALA A 667 -19.86 -41.47 10.56
N ARG A 668 -18.70 -41.46 9.89
CA ARG A 668 -18.08 -40.24 9.36
C ARG A 668 -18.78 -39.73 8.10
N MET A 669 -19.58 -38.67 8.24
CA MET A 669 -20.31 -38.04 7.13
C MET A 669 -19.35 -37.35 6.15
N ASP A 670 -18.24 -36.79 6.65
CA ASP A 670 -17.18 -36.23 5.81
C ASP A 670 -16.58 -37.28 4.86
N ALA A 671 -16.45 -38.54 5.30
CA ALA A 671 -16.01 -39.64 4.42
C ALA A 671 -17.05 -39.96 3.33
N THR A 672 -18.34 -39.96 3.67
CA THR A 672 -19.43 -40.16 2.69
C THR A 672 -19.43 -39.04 1.64
N ILE A 673 -19.31 -37.79 2.06
CA ILE A 673 -19.23 -36.64 1.15
C ILE A 673 -18.05 -36.81 0.17
N LEU A 674 -16.86 -37.15 0.67
CA LEU A 674 -15.68 -37.32 -0.16
C LEU A 674 -15.78 -38.51 -1.12
N PHE A 675 -16.49 -39.57 -0.72
CA PHE A 675 -16.79 -40.70 -1.59
C PHE A 675 -17.68 -40.29 -2.77
N GLU A 676 -18.73 -39.49 -2.54
CA GLU A 676 -19.62 -39.02 -3.60
C GLU A 676 -18.96 -37.97 -4.48
N VAL A 677 -18.48 -36.87 -3.89
CA VAL A 677 -17.86 -35.75 -4.64
C VAL A 677 -16.61 -36.20 -5.40
N GLY A 678 -15.82 -37.12 -4.82
CA GLY A 678 -14.60 -37.61 -5.45
C GLY A 678 -14.84 -38.43 -6.72
N GLN A 679 -16.07 -38.86 -7.00
CA GLN A 679 -16.43 -39.55 -8.25
C GLN A 679 -16.68 -38.61 -9.43
N CYS A 680 -16.63 -37.28 -9.24
CA CYS A 680 -16.79 -36.31 -10.32
C CYS A 680 -15.87 -36.65 -11.51
N PRO A 681 -16.38 -36.78 -12.75
CA PRO A 681 -15.62 -37.28 -13.89
C PRO A 681 -14.63 -36.27 -14.47
N PHE A 682 -14.52 -35.08 -13.88
CA PHE A 682 -13.56 -34.05 -14.27
C PHE A 682 -13.06 -33.31 -13.02
N PRO A 683 -11.94 -32.56 -13.12
CA PRO A 683 -11.38 -31.81 -11.99
C PRO A 683 -12.34 -30.77 -11.42
N LEU A 684 -12.45 -30.71 -10.09
CA LEU A 684 -13.22 -29.68 -9.37
C LEU A 684 -12.27 -28.61 -8.82
N VAL A 685 -12.06 -27.59 -9.64
CA VAL A 685 -11.14 -26.46 -9.38
C VAL A 685 -11.83 -25.15 -9.73
N ARG A 686 -11.45 -24.06 -9.06
CA ARG A 686 -11.92 -22.72 -9.44
C ARG A 686 -11.29 -22.33 -10.78
N ALA A 687 -12.03 -21.54 -11.57
CA ALA A 687 -11.50 -20.97 -12.81
C ALA A 687 -10.25 -20.11 -12.53
N ASN A 688 -9.24 -20.23 -13.39
CA ASN A 688 -8.00 -19.45 -13.33
C ASN A 688 -8.03 -18.35 -14.40
N GLU A 689 -7.65 -17.11 -14.04
CA GLU A 689 -7.59 -15.98 -14.98
C GLU A 689 -6.39 -16.08 -15.92
N GLU A 690 -5.30 -16.69 -15.47
CA GLU A 690 -4.21 -17.04 -16.36
C GLU A 690 -4.55 -18.34 -17.07
N VAL A 691 -4.26 -18.40 -18.37
CA VAL A 691 -4.31 -19.61 -19.20
C VAL A 691 -3.17 -20.58 -18.78
N LEU A 692 -3.01 -20.80 -17.49
CA LEU A 692 -2.25 -21.90 -16.95
C LEU A 692 -3.05 -23.15 -17.25
N GLY A 693 -2.66 -23.84 -18.33
CA GLY A 693 -3.22 -25.14 -18.65
C GLY A 693 -3.08 -26.07 -17.45
N LEU A 694 -4.20 -26.57 -16.94
CA LEU A 694 -4.19 -27.67 -16.01
C LEU A 694 -3.81 -28.92 -16.80
N LEU A 695 -2.71 -29.54 -16.41
CA LEU A 695 -2.31 -30.79 -17.04
C LEU A 695 -3.27 -31.89 -16.58
N GLU A 696 -4.15 -32.30 -17.49
CA GLU A 696 -5.13 -33.35 -17.28
C GLU A 696 -4.70 -34.62 -18.04
N HIS A 697 -5.05 -35.78 -17.49
CA HIS A 697 -5.03 -37.05 -18.21
C HIS A 697 -6.46 -37.39 -18.62
N ASP A 698 -6.69 -37.50 -19.92
CA ASP A 698 -7.94 -37.99 -20.49
C ASP A 698 -7.97 -39.53 -20.46
N LEU A 699 -8.97 -40.08 -19.77
CA LEU A 699 -9.18 -41.51 -19.61
C LEU A 699 -10.36 -42.00 -20.47
N GLY A 700 -10.78 -41.21 -21.47
CA GLY A 700 -11.93 -41.48 -22.34
C GLY A 700 -13.24 -41.37 -21.56
N ASP A 701 -14.14 -42.34 -21.79
CA ASP A 701 -15.45 -42.41 -21.12
C ASP A 701 -15.38 -42.55 -19.59
N LEU A 702 -14.18 -42.83 -19.05
CA LEU A 702 -13.95 -42.97 -17.61
C LEU A 702 -13.68 -41.62 -16.92
N GLY A 703 -13.59 -40.53 -17.69
CA GLY A 703 -13.40 -39.17 -17.19
C GLY A 703 -11.97 -38.64 -17.32
N ARG A 704 -11.71 -37.51 -16.68
CA ARG A 704 -10.43 -36.79 -16.69
C ARG A 704 -9.96 -36.53 -15.28
N VAL A 705 -8.65 -36.60 -15.11
CA VAL A 705 -8.01 -36.45 -13.81
C VAL A 705 -6.81 -35.52 -13.89
N ILE A 706 -6.58 -34.76 -12.82
CA ILE A 706 -5.41 -33.90 -12.70
C ILE A 706 -4.14 -34.74 -12.69
N CYS A 707 -3.11 -34.31 -13.41
CA CYS A 707 -1.79 -34.93 -13.35
C CYS A 707 -1.27 -34.95 -11.90
N PRO A 708 -0.81 -36.11 -11.38
CA PRO A 708 -0.32 -36.20 -10.01
C PRO A 708 0.84 -35.24 -9.67
N ASP A 709 1.61 -34.84 -10.69
CA ASP A 709 2.74 -33.93 -10.54
C ASP A 709 2.30 -32.49 -10.24
N MET A 710 1.02 -32.14 -10.46
CA MET A 710 0.47 -30.85 -10.06
C MET A 710 0.06 -30.81 -8.59
N GLY A 711 0.06 -31.94 -7.86
CA GLY A 711 -0.30 -31.99 -6.44
C GLY A 711 -1.82 -31.96 -6.18
N ALA A 712 -2.20 -31.71 -4.92
CA ALA A 712 -3.58 -31.78 -4.44
C ALA A 712 -4.37 -30.48 -4.66
N ILE A 713 -4.38 -29.95 -5.89
CA ILE A 713 -4.99 -28.65 -6.21
C ILE A 713 -6.52 -28.63 -6.07
N GLU A 714 -7.17 -29.79 -6.13
CA GLU A 714 -8.60 -29.93 -5.91
C GLU A 714 -8.94 -29.93 -4.41
N GLY A 715 -9.98 -29.18 -4.02
CA GLY A 715 -10.46 -29.15 -2.64
C GLY A 715 -10.82 -30.54 -2.10
N VAL A 716 -11.42 -31.40 -2.93
CA VAL A 716 -11.81 -32.77 -2.55
C VAL A 716 -10.59 -33.66 -2.27
N THR A 717 -9.53 -33.52 -3.07
CA THR A 717 -8.30 -34.28 -2.92
C THR A 717 -7.55 -33.85 -1.66
N GLN A 718 -7.48 -32.53 -1.41
CA GLN A 718 -6.92 -31.97 -0.19
C GLN A 718 -7.71 -32.43 1.06
N ALA A 719 -9.04 -32.41 1.01
CA ALA A 719 -9.90 -32.87 2.10
C ALA A 719 -9.75 -34.37 2.38
N MET A 720 -9.59 -35.19 1.33
CA MET A 720 -9.29 -36.62 1.49
C MET A 720 -7.93 -36.83 2.15
N ALA A 721 -6.91 -36.05 1.80
CA ALA A 721 -5.61 -36.12 2.49
C ALA A 721 -5.72 -35.71 3.96
N ASP A 722 -6.53 -34.69 4.28
CA ASP A 722 -6.79 -34.25 5.65
C ASP A 722 -7.52 -35.32 6.48
N LEU A 723 -8.54 -35.97 5.91
CA LEU A 723 -9.24 -37.11 6.50
C LEU A 723 -8.27 -38.26 6.82
N LEU A 724 -7.48 -38.68 5.84
CA LEU A 724 -6.59 -39.85 5.95
C LEU A 724 -5.32 -39.58 6.77
N SER A 725 -4.97 -38.32 6.99
CA SER A 725 -3.89 -37.92 7.90
C SER A 725 -4.25 -38.11 9.37
N ARG A 726 -5.56 -38.09 9.70
CA ARG A 726 -6.06 -38.24 11.07
C ARG A 726 -6.11 -39.71 11.48
N SER A 727 -6.09 -39.97 12.78
CA SER A 727 -6.34 -41.33 13.26
C SER A 727 -7.82 -41.68 13.12
N TRP A 728 -8.13 -42.66 12.27
CA TRP A 728 -9.48 -43.16 12.04
C TRP A 728 -9.46 -44.68 11.86
N ALA A 729 -10.32 -45.40 12.59
CA ALA A 729 -10.37 -46.86 12.60
C ALA A 729 -10.87 -47.45 11.27
N SER A 730 -11.81 -46.77 10.61
CA SER A 730 -12.42 -47.24 9.35
C SER A 730 -11.67 -46.75 8.11
N ALA A 731 -10.44 -46.23 8.25
CA ALA A 731 -9.66 -45.72 7.12
C ALA A 731 -9.39 -46.80 6.05
N ASP A 732 -9.05 -48.03 6.46
CA ASP A 732 -8.84 -49.14 5.51
C ASP A 732 -10.14 -49.53 4.80
N ALA A 733 -11.27 -49.53 5.52
CA ALA A 733 -12.59 -49.84 4.97
C ALA A 733 -13.06 -48.77 3.96
N PHE A 734 -12.74 -47.50 4.21
CA PHE A 734 -12.98 -46.43 3.24
C PHE A 734 -12.15 -46.63 1.96
N VAL A 735 -10.87 -46.96 2.10
CA VAL A 735 -10.01 -47.28 0.94
C VAL A 735 -10.56 -48.48 0.17
N ASP A 736 -11.03 -49.52 0.87
CA ASP A 736 -11.69 -50.67 0.23
C ASP A 736 -12.95 -50.26 -0.55
N ALA A 737 -13.78 -49.40 0.03
CA ALA A 737 -14.97 -48.88 -0.62
C ALA A 737 -14.63 -48.09 -1.89
N VAL A 738 -13.62 -47.21 -1.84
CA VAL A 738 -13.12 -46.44 -2.99
C VAL A 738 -12.64 -47.38 -4.10
N LEU A 739 -11.83 -48.39 -3.78
CA LEU A 739 -11.33 -49.34 -4.78
C LEU A 739 -12.47 -50.18 -5.38
N LYS A 740 -13.49 -50.52 -4.58
CA LYS A 740 -14.66 -51.28 -5.02
C LYS A 740 -15.59 -50.47 -5.92
N SER A 741 -15.63 -49.15 -5.81
CA SER A 741 -16.48 -48.30 -6.66
C SER A 741 -16.08 -48.35 -8.13
N ARG A 742 -14.81 -48.68 -8.42
CA ARG A 742 -14.19 -48.66 -9.76
C ARG A 742 -14.26 -47.30 -10.46
N SER A 743 -14.55 -46.22 -9.72
CA SER A 743 -14.47 -44.86 -10.24
C SER A 743 -12.99 -44.47 -10.35
N LEU A 744 -12.47 -44.42 -11.58
CA LEU A 744 -11.10 -44.01 -11.84
C LEU A 744 -10.80 -42.59 -11.30
N PRO A 745 -11.68 -41.59 -11.48
CA PRO A 745 -11.48 -40.28 -10.87
C PRO A 745 -11.31 -40.34 -9.35
N LEU A 746 -12.15 -41.11 -8.65
CA LEU A 746 -12.07 -41.26 -7.19
C LEU A 746 -10.77 -41.95 -6.75
N ILE A 747 -10.39 -43.04 -7.42
CA ILE A 747 -9.16 -43.78 -7.13
C ILE A 747 -7.93 -42.90 -7.40
N HIS A 748 -7.96 -42.09 -8.46
CA HIS A 748 -6.87 -41.18 -8.79
C HIS A 748 -6.71 -40.07 -7.74
N ARG A 749 -7.83 -39.47 -7.27
CA ARG A 749 -7.81 -38.51 -6.16
C ARG A 749 -7.30 -39.15 -4.86
N LEU A 750 -7.69 -40.40 -4.58
CA LEU A 750 -7.15 -41.16 -3.44
C LEU A 750 -5.63 -41.34 -3.55
N MET A 751 -5.12 -41.67 -4.74
CA MET A 751 -3.67 -41.80 -4.96
C MET A 751 -2.95 -40.48 -4.63
N ILE A 752 -3.42 -39.34 -5.14
CA ILE A 752 -2.81 -38.03 -4.86
C ILE A 752 -2.90 -37.71 -3.36
N ALA A 753 -4.05 -37.96 -2.73
CA ALA A 753 -4.24 -37.74 -1.30
C ALA A 753 -3.27 -38.58 -0.44
N LEU A 754 -3.08 -39.87 -0.75
CA LEU A 754 -2.14 -40.74 -0.05
C LEU A 754 -0.68 -40.32 -0.26
N ARG A 755 -0.32 -39.83 -1.46
CA ARG A 755 1.02 -39.24 -1.70
C ARG A 755 1.26 -38.05 -0.77
N LEU A 756 0.26 -37.18 -0.59
CA LEU A 756 0.35 -36.06 0.34
C LEU A 756 0.43 -36.52 1.81
N VAL A 757 -0.34 -37.54 2.22
CA VAL A 757 -0.23 -38.13 3.58
C VAL A 757 1.17 -38.70 3.84
N ARG A 758 1.78 -39.34 2.84
CA ARG A 758 3.17 -39.82 2.90
C ARG A 758 4.15 -38.67 3.12
N GLU A 759 3.97 -37.55 2.40
CA GLU A 759 4.86 -36.38 2.46
C GLU A 759 4.75 -35.57 3.76
N ARG A 760 3.60 -35.61 4.45
CA ARG A 760 3.40 -34.95 5.75
C ARG A 760 4.27 -35.50 6.88
N ASN A 761 4.95 -36.64 6.68
CA ASN A 761 5.85 -37.27 7.65
C ASN A 761 5.20 -37.52 9.03
N ILE A 762 3.92 -37.89 9.04
CA ILE A 762 3.17 -38.26 10.24
C ILE A 762 3.48 -39.73 10.56
N PRO A 763 4.17 -40.07 11.67
CA PRO A 763 4.85 -41.36 11.84
C PRO A 763 4.16 -42.62 11.29
N THR A 764 3.19 -43.20 12.00
CA THR A 764 2.52 -44.44 11.57
C THR A 764 1.70 -44.25 10.28
N ARG A 765 1.16 -43.04 10.05
CA ARG A 765 0.26 -42.74 8.92
C ARG A 765 1.00 -42.65 7.59
N SER A 766 2.19 -42.06 7.55
CA SER A 766 2.98 -41.98 6.32
C SER A 766 3.46 -43.36 5.86
N LYS A 767 3.82 -44.26 6.79
CA LYS A 767 4.15 -45.67 6.47
C LYS A 767 2.93 -46.45 5.97
N TRP A 768 1.77 -46.24 6.59
CA TRP A 768 0.52 -46.85 6.17
C TRP A 768 0.11 -46.40 4.76
N ALA A 769 0.16 -45.10 4.47
CA ALA A 769 -0.15 -44.55 3.16
C ALA A 769 0.78 -45.09 2.07
N ASP A 770 2.08 -45.20 2.38
CA ASP A 770 3.10 -45.75 1.49
C ASP A 770 2.89 -47.25 1.18
N ALA A 771 2.44 -48.04 2.16
CA ALA A 771 2.04 -49.43 1.94
C ALA A 771 0.77 -49.53 1.07
N LEU A 772 -0.26 -48.73 1.35
CA LEU A 772 -1.49 -48.73 0.56
C LEU A 772 -1.28 -48.34 -0.90
N LEU A 773 -0.44 -47.33 -1.16
CA LEU A 773 -0.09 -46.92 -2.52
C LEU A 773 0.48 -48.09 -3.31
N ARG A 774 1.53 -48.73 -2.77
CA ARG A 774 2.21 -49.86 -3.43
C ARG A 774 1.33 -51.10 -3.59
N ASP A 775 0.66 -51.49 -2.51
CA ASP A 775 0.08 -52.83 -2.42
C ASP A 775 -1.34 -52.89 -2.97
N ARG A 776 -2.04 -51.74 -3.08
CA ARG A 776 -3.47 -51.69 -3.39
C ARG A 776 -3.86 -50.64 -4.44
N VAL A 777 -3.41 -49.40 -4.32
CA VAL A 777 -3.88 -48.29 -5.18
C VAL A 777 -3.20 -48.26 -6.54
N ASP A 778 -1.87 -48.26 -6.60
CA ASP A 778 -1.13 -48.25 -7.88
C ASP A 778 -1.47 -49.49 -8.75
N PRO A 779 -1.60 -50.71 -8.19
CA PRO A 779 -2.09 -51.87 -8.95
C PRO A 779 -3.52 -51.69 -9.48
N ALA A 780 -4.42 -51.08 -8.71
CA ALA A 780 -5.80 -50.87 -9.13
C ALA A 780 -5.90 -49.88 -10.31
N ILE A 781 -5.15 -48.78 -10.26
CA ILE A 781 -5.06 -47.83 -11.38
C ILE A 781 -4.49 -48.52 -12.62
N SER A 782 -3.38 -49.25 -12.47
CA SER A 782 -2.74 -49.96 -13.58
C SER A 782 -3.69 -50.97 -14.24
N ALA A 783 -4.41 -51.75 -13.44
CA ALA A 783 -5.39 -52.71 -13.95
C ALA A 783 -6.54 -52.04 -14.70
N ALA A 784 -7.04 -50.91 -14.19
CA ALA A 784 -8.14 -50.18 -14.82
C ALA A 784 -7.70 -49.49 -16.13
N VAL A 785 -6.48 -48.96 -16.20
CA VAL A 785 -5.94 -48.37 -17.44
C VAL A 785 -5.72 -49.45 -18.50
N ILE A 786 -5.15 -50.61 -18.14
CA ILE A 786 -4.96 -51.74 -19.06
C ILE A 786 -6.32 -52.21 -19.62
N ALA A 787 -7.31 -52.40 -18.76
CA ALA A 787 -8.64 -52.82 -19.19
C ALA A 787 -9.29 -51.83 -20.17
N ASN A 788 -9.02 -50.53 -20.03
CA ASN A 788 -9.54 -49.51 -20.94
C ASN A 788 -8.82 -49.52 -22.30
N LEU A 789 -7.50 -49.76 -22.32
CA LEU A 789 -6.72 -49.92 -23.55
C LEU A 789 -7.15 -51.17 -24.35
N ASP A 790 -7.49 -52.26 -23.65
CA ASP A 790 -7.99 -53.50 -24.27
C ASP A 790 -9.42 -53.32 -24.82
N ALA A 791 -10.27 -52.52 -24.16
CA ALA A 791 -11.62 -52.21 -24.64
C ALA A 791 -11.62 -51.29 -25.87
N SER A 792 -10.67 -50.35 -25.97
CA SER A 792 -10.54 -49.41 -27.09
C SER A 792 -9.80 -50.00 -28.31
N THR A 793 -9.30 -51.23 -28.23
CA THR A 793 -8.64 -51.95 -29.33
C THR A 793 -9.48 -53.08 -29.95
N MET A 794 -10.72 -53.28 -29.49
CA MET A 794 -11.70 -54.14 -30.15
C MET A 794 -12.31 -53.39 -31.34
N PRO A 795 -12.21 -53.90 -32.59
CA PRO A 795 -12.88 -53.27 -33.73
C PRO A 795 -14.41 -53.34 -33.56
N GLU A 796 -15.10 -52.24 -33.85
CA GLU A 796 -16.57 -52.17 -33.97
C GLU A 796 -17.16 -53.22 -34.92
#